data_AF-A0AAD9ZQV0-F1
#
_entry.id   AF-A0AAD9ZQV0-F1
#
_cell.length_a   1.000
_cell.length_b   1.000
_cell.length_c   1.000
_cell.angle_alpha   90.00
_cell.angle_beta   90.00
_cell.angle_gamma   90.00
#
_symmetry.space_group_name_H-M   'P 1'
#
loop_
_entity.id
_entity.type
_entity.pdbx_description
1 polymer ?
#
loop_
_entity_poly.entity_id
_entity_poly.type
_entity_poly.pdbx_seq_one_letter_code
_entity_poly.pdbx_strand_id
1 'polypeptide(L)'
;MLFEQRKAATLESLSSSITDKSPKGTLDEPIVPLINVINSHPDYFTTSSCSGRVSIFSHPANRPKGGSWLYITHDLADADAILSLLFPAADPTRRDQLVFRFEPLIVAVECRDVESAQHLVSLAVASGLRESGVTSVKKRVIVGIRCSIRLEVPFGESGDILVSKDYVRFLVGLANEKMEANRKRTDGFFQALVGSDGFFTSPVIGLIGENGENGNKDDDSKNVDGPAGVPSCSLNINLMVISGEPVEKLFLWGHSACTLGNADHDYKVLVFGGFGGMGRHSRRNDTLLLDPLQGTLEAIHTEGSPSPRLGHTSSLVGDRMFVIGGRGDPLNIMSDVWVFSVAENEWRLLECTGNAFPPRHRHAAAVVGSKIYVFGGLTDDAISLSLHVLDTDNLQWKELSVGGEWPCARHSHSMMAYGSQIYMFGGYNGEKILGDLYSFDVHKRLWKKEEVAGKSPHARFSHSMFLYKHYLGVIGGCPVGQHDQVLALLDLQFHVWKYVKLNSMSEELFLRCTANVISDDLVMVGGGAACYAFGTKFSEPIKINLIPVAVMSQDDWHVPSELSKIGEKLVTDQYEGVTGEINFKFEGLQIGNSQTSTQDSHSEAEPNGVDDGHQMVASHWVVQLDRKYAKLGKDILKKFGWLDLERKAYPQGDGTHICFPVTEIFCVVFYEKQHHFGDKSEALNTFHVSKPFTGEGILLNEISSSTALHLLKECGATKHADEVVEVRRASKSPLNTMTEAVASLVQHKGLSATLLEQLPSRWERLGDIVVLPVTAFKDPAWDSIGDELWPVIAKSLNTSRLARQGRVAPTGTRDSTLEILVGDNGWVNHCENGILYSFNATKCMFSWGNLSEKLRMARLDCTDEVIVDLFAGIGYFVLPFLVRAKAKLVYACEWNPHAVEALKYNLQANSVSDRCIVLEGDNRITAPKGVADRVCLGLIPTSESSWVTAVRALRTEGGMLHVHGNVKDSGEGLWTDHVSKSISEIAISEGHCWEVTVEHVERVKWYAPHIRHLVADVKCRQIKK
;
A
#
# COMPACT_ATOMS: atom_id res chain seq x y z
N MET A 1 19.36 4.37 44.51
CA MET A 1 20.72 4.02 45.00
C MET A 1 21.61 3.43 43.91
N LEU A 2 21.33 2.22 43.37
CA LEU A 2 22.29 1.52 42.49
C LEU A 2 22.67 2.26 41.19
N PHE A 3 21.79 3.09 40.62
CA PHE A 3 22.10 3.91 39.43
C PHE A 3 23.10 5.03 39.77
N GLU A 4 22.80 5.86 40.77
CA GLU A 4 23.66 6.97 41.22
C GLU A 4 25.09 6.53 41.53
N GLN A 5 25.26 5.39 42.22
CA GLN A 5 26.57 4.83 42.53
C GLN A 5 27.37 4.46 41.27
N ARG A 6 26.71 3.96 40.21
CA ARG A 6 27.37 3.65 38.93
C ARG A 6 27.65 4.90 38.12
N LYS A 7 26.74 5.88 38.14
CA LYS A 7 26.96 7.18 37.51
C LYS A 7 28.16 7.89 38.12
N ALA A 8 28.19 8.04 39.45
CA ALA A 8 29.31 8.63 40.19
C ALA A 8 30.64 7.93 39.86
N ALA A 9 30.72 6.60 39.97
CA ALA A 9 31.93 5.85 39.66
C ALA A 9 32.37 5.96 38.17
N THR A 10 31.43 6.11 37.24
CA THR A 10 31.76 6.26 35.81
C THR A 10 32.26 7.67 35.50
N LEU A 11 31.65 8.71 36.09
CA LEU A 11 32.09 10.10 35.96
C LEU A 11 33.44 10.34 36.66
N GLU A 12 33.66 9.73 37.83
CA GLU A 12 34.96 9.74 38.52
C GLU A 12 36.05 9.12 37.64
N SER A 13 35.77 7.96 37.02
CA SER A 13 36.68 7.32 36.05
C SER A 13 36.95 8.20 34.82
N LEU A 14 35.96 8.94 34.31
CA LEU A 14 36.12 9.87 33.18
C LEU A 14 36.92 11.14 33.54
N SER A 15 36.92 11.52 34.82
CA SER A 15 37.68 12.66 35.35
C SER A 15 39.10 12.30 35.82
N SER A 16 39.38 11.01 36.01
CA SER A 16 40.69 10.52 36.43
C SER A 16 41.72 10.60 35.30
N SER A 17 43.00 10.76 35.64
CA SER A 17 44.12 10.73 34.68
C SER A 17 44.45 9.33 34.12
N ILE A 18 43.52 8.38 34.23
CA ILE A 18 43.66 7.01 33.75
C ILE A 18 43.24 6.98 32.29
N THR A 19 44.11 6.49 31.42
CA THR A 19 43.87 6.37 29.98
C THR A 19 42.61 5.55 29.66
N ASP A 20 41.82 6.04 28.72
CA ASP A 20 40.65 5.34 28.21
C ASP A 20 41.03 3.96 27.63
N LYS A 21 40.11 3.00 27.71
CA LYS A 21 40.27 1.64 27.17
C LYS A 21 40.16 1.60 25.65
N SER A 22 39.80 2.70 25.00
CA SER A 22 39.94 2.84 23.54
C SER A 22 41.42 2.82 23.13
N PRO A 23 41.76 2.36 21.91
CA PRO A 23 43.15 2.36 21.41
C PRO A 23 43.83 3.75 21.35
N LYS A 24 43.04 4.82 21.50
CA LYS A 24 43.46 6.23 21.44
C LYS A 24 43.82 6.79 22.82
N GLY A 25 43.33 6.19 23.91
CA GLY A 25 43.61 6.59 25.29
C GLY A 25 42.91 7.87 25.76
N THR A 26 42.21 8.59 24.88
CA THR A 26 41.46 9.83 25.17
C THR A 26 40.11 9.85 24.46
N LEU A 27 39.17 10.66 24.97
CA LEU A 27 37.87 10.89 24.35
C LEU A 27 38.01 11.59 22.98
N ASP A 28 37.09 11.29 22.07
CA ASP A 28 37.01 11.95 20.76
C ASP A 28 36.54 13.40 20.90
N GLU A 29 37.48 14.35 20.74
CA GLU A 29 37.26 15.80 20.81
C GLU A 29 35.96 16.29 20.14
N PRO A 30 35.57 15.86 18.91
CA PRO A 30 34.36 16.33 18.24
C PRO A 30 33.04 15.99 18.95
N ILE A 31 33.03 15.05 19.91
CA ILE A 31 31.82 14.67 20.67
C ILE A 31 31.91 14.94 22.18
N VAL A 32 32.99 15.57 22.65
CA VAL A 32 33.10 15.97 24.06
C VAL A 32 31.93 16.86 24.52
N PRO A 33 31.44 17.86 23.76
CA PRO A 33 30.27 18.64 24.14
C PRO A 33 29.00 17.79 24.32
N LEU A 34 28.77 16.85 23.40
CA LEU A 34 27.64 15.92 23.42
C LEU A 34 27.70 14.97 24.63
N ILE A 35 28.87 14.40 24.91
CA ILE A 35 29.11 13.54 26.07
C ILE A 35 28.86 14.32 27.36
N ASN A 36 29.33 15.56 27.45
CA ASN A 36 29.16 16.40 28.64
C ASN A 36 27.69 16.74 28.92
N VAL A 37 26.90 17.06 27.88
CA VAL A 37 25.45 17.32 28.02
C VAL A 37 24.67 16.07 28.42
N ILE A 38 25.01 14.90 27.87
CA ILE A 38 24.40 13.63 28.28
C ILE A 38 24.75 13.29 29.74
N ASN A 39 26.00 13.54 30.16
CA ASN A 39 26.47 13.21 31.50
C ASN A 39 25.96 14.17 32.59
N SER A 40 25.70 15.43 32.27
CA SER A 40 25.20 16.43 33.22
C SER A 40 23.74 16.17 33.62
N HIS A 41 22.90 15.68 32.70
CA HIS A 41 21.50 15.38 32.99
C HIS A 41 21.36 14.25 34.04
N PRO A 42 20.56 14.39 35.11
CA PRO A 42 20.53 13.45 36.24
C PRO A 42 20.33 11.98 35.82
N ASP A 43 19.53 11.73 34.80
CA ASP A 43 19.03 10.38 34.47
C ASP A 43 19.84 9.62 33.42
N TYR A 44 20.94 10.19 32.94
CA TYR A 44 21.80 9.61 31.92
C TYR A 44 23.27 9.62 32.32
N PHE A 45 24.04 8.63 31.83
CA PHE A 45 25.50 8.75 31.71
C PHE A 45 26.05 7.85 30.59
N THR A 46 27.10 8.30 29.91
CA THR A 46 27.76 7.58 28.82
C THR A 46 28.65 6.45 29.36
N THR A 47 28.54 5.25 28.80
CA THR A 47 29.36 4.07 29.15
C THR A 47 30.42 3.73 28.10
N SER A 48 30.24 4.19 26.85
CA SER A 48 31.24 4.13 25.78
C SER A 48 30.81 5.02 24.61
N SER A 49 31.76 5.62 23.88
CA SER A 49 31.47 6.55 22.79
C SER A 49 32.53 6.50 21.68
N CYS A 50 32.12 6.79 20.45
CA CYS A 50 33.00 7.09 19.32
C CYS A 50 32.30 8.07 18.38
N SER A 51 33.00 9.11 17.93
CA SER A 51 32.47 10.16 17.03
C SER A 51 32.02 9.65 15.65
N GLY A 52 32.49 8.47 15.28
CA GLY A 52 32.56 7.99 13.90
C GLY A 52 34.00 8.08 13.37
N ARG A 53 34.37 7.18 12.47
CA ARG A 53 35.74 7.01 11.97
C ARG A 53 35.80 6.51 10.52
N VAL A 54 36.81 6.94 9.78
CA VAL A 54 37.31 6.27 8.58
C VAL A 54 38.50 5.41 8.98
N SER A 55 38.61 4.20 8.44
CA SER A 55 39.62 3.24 8.88
C SER A 55 39.96 2.19 7.82
N ILE A 56 41.15 1.59 7.95
CA ILE A 56 41.55 0.39 7.24
C ILE A 56 41.86 -0.67 8.28
N PHE A 57 41.03 -1.72 8.33
CA PHE A 57 41.20 -2.84 9.24
C PHE A 57 41.92 -3.98 8.54
N SER A 58 42.99 -4.48 9.15
CA SER A 58 43.71 -5.68 8.75
C SER A 58 43.20 -6.88 9.55
N HIS A 59 42.75 -7.92 8.86
CA HIS A 59 42.30 -9.18 9.43
C HIS A 59 43.29 -10.31 9.08
N PRO A 60 43.85 -11.06 10.04
CA PRO A 60 44.79 -12.13 9.75
C PRO A 60 44.07 -13.29 9.06
N ALA A 61 44.51 -13.68 7.86
CA ALA A 61 43.86 -14.72 7.05
C ALA A 61 43.65 -16.06 7.79
N ASN A 62 44.47 -16.35 8.82
CA ASN A 62 44.45 -17.60 9.60
C ASN A 62 43.68 -17.53 10.93
N ARG A 63 42.98 -16.43 11.28
CA ARG A 63 42.20 -16.34 12.54
C ARG A 63 40.89 -15.54 12.39
N PRO A 64 39.70 -16.15 12.59
CA PRO A 64 38.41 -15.46 12.45
C PRO A 64 38.08 -14.45 13.58
N LYS A 65 38.99 -14.24 14.54
CA LYS A 65 38.87 -13.23 15.60
C LYS A 65 40.24 -12.60 15.88
N GLY A 66 40.26 -11.27 15.95
CA GLY A 66 41.47 -10.45 16.05
C GLY A 66 41.79 -9.74 14.74
N GLY A 67 42.51 -8.62 14.85
CA GLY A 67 42.88 -7.76 13.73
C GLY A 67 43.44 -6.43 14.24
N SER A 68 44.05 -5.65 13.36
CA SER A 68 44.70 -4.38 13.69
C SER A 68 44.29 -3.27 12.74
N TRP A 69 44.07 -2.06 13.26
CA TRP A 69 43.90 -0.87 12.45
C TRP A 69 45.23 -0.50 11.79
N LEU A 70 45.29 -0.49 10.45
CA LEU A 70 46.43 0.08 9.71
C LEU A 70 46.26 1.59 9.52
N TYR A 71 45.01 2.03 9.40
CA TYR A 71 44.63 3.43 9.36
C TYR A 71 43.39 3.65 10.22
N ILE A 72 43.33 4.77 10.93
CA ILE A 72 42.15 5.24 11.65
C ILE A 72 42.21 6.77 11.74
N THR A 73 41.10 7.42 11.44
CA THR A 73 40.89 8.85 11.64
C THR A 73 39.44 9.12 12.06
N HIS A 74 39.24 10.15 12.86
CA HIS A 74 37.94 10.66 13.30
C HIS A 74 37.57 11.98 12.58
N ASP A 75 38.46 12.40 11.69
CA ASP A 75 38.32 13.54 10.80
C ASP A 75 38.15 13.07 9.34
N LEU A 76 38.09 14.02 8.42
CA LEU A 76 38.13 13.70 6.99
C LEU A 76 39.44 12.96 6.69
N ALA A 77 39.33 11.83 6.01
CA ALA A 77 40.48 11.02 5.62
C ALA A 77 41.22 11.67 4.46
N ASP A 78 42.54 11.74 4.59
CA ASP A 78 43.43 12.12 3.49
C ASP A 78 43.68 10.91 2.58
N ALA A 79 43.37 11.09 1.30
CA ALA A 79 43.54 10.06 0.30
C ALA A 79 45.02 9.77 0.01
N ASP A 80 45.90 10.77 0.05
CA ASP A 80 47.32 10.58 -0.29
C ASP A 80 48.09 9.93 0.87
N ALA A 81 47.72 10.18 2.14
CA ALA A 81 48.16 9.38 3.28
C ALA A 81 47.74 7.90 3.17
N ILE A 82 46.48 7.62 2.79
CA ILE A 82 45.99 6.25 2.59
C ILE A 82 46.71 5.57 1.41
N LEU A 83 46.93 6.27 0.30
CA LEU A 83 47.67 5.73 -0.85
C LEU A 83 49.13 5.43 -0.49
N SER A 84 49.76 6.27 0.32
CA SER A 84 51.14 6.06 0.80
C SER A 84 51.25 4.84 1.73
N LEU A 85 50.20 4.55 2.50
CA LEU A 85 50.11 3.37 3.36
C LEU A 85 49.85 2.07 2.57
N LEU A 86 49.02 2.12 1.52
CA LEU A 86 48.60 0.94 0.77
C LEU A 86 49.54 0.54 -0.38
N PHE A 87 50.28 1.49 -0.95
CA PHE A 87 51.16 1.25 -2.10
C PHE A 87 52.67 1.53 -1.87
N PRO A 88 53.29 1.19 -0.72
CA PRO A 88 54.75 1.21 -0.57
C PRO A 88 55.42 0.01 -1.28
N ALA A 89 56.75 0.00 -1.35
CA ALA A 89 57.51 -1.15 -1.82
C ALA A 89 57.31 -2.36 -0.89
N ALA A 90 56.97 -3.51 -1.46
CA ALA A 90 56.36 -4.63 -0.74
C ALA A 90 57.28 -5.30 0.31
N ASP A 91 56.69 -5.61 1.48
CA ASP A 91 57.13 -6.72 2.34
C ASP A 91 56.35 -7.99 1.92
N PRO A 92 56.99 -9.00 1.31
CA PRO A 92 56.30 -10.18 0.79
C PRO A 92 55.73 -11.13 1.87
N THR A 93 56.01 -10.89 3.15
CA THR A 93 55.78 -11.89 4.21
C THR A 93 54.41 -11.82 4.88
N ARG A 94 53.63 -10.75 4.64
CA ARG A 94 52.39 -10.46 5.38
C ARG A 94 51.16 -10.48 4.47
N ARG A 95 50.26 -11.45 4.67
CA ARG A 95 48.97 -11.62 3.94
C ARG A 95 47.75 -11.42 4.85
N ASP A 96 47.58 -10.21 5.34
CA ASP A 96 46.35 -9.83 6.07
C ASP A 96 45.30 -9.31 5.08
N GLN A 97 44.03 -9.69 5.22
CA GLN A 97 42.94 -9.13 4.43
C GLN A 97 42.65 -7.69 4.87
N LEU A 98 42.60 -6.76 3.92
CA LEU A 98 42.42 -5.34 4.18
C LEU A 98 41.01 -4.89 3.82
N VAL A 99 40.33 -4.23 4.77
CA VAL A 99 38.97 -3.71 4.59
C VAL A 99 38.93 -2.23 4.94
N PHE A 100 38.53 -1.39 3.99
CA PHE A 100 38.28 0.04 4.19
C PHE A 100 36.86 0.26 4.70
N ARG A 101 36.72 1.01 5.80
CA ARG A 101 35.47 1.12 6.55
C ARG A 101 35.21 2.57 6.95
N PHE A 102 33.98 3.02 6.72
CA PHE A 102 33.39 4.16 7.44
C PHE A 102 32.39 3.62 8.46
N GLU A 103 32.64 3.91 9.73
CA GLU A 103 31.76 3.57 10.85
C GLU A 103 31.25 4.88 11.47
N PRO A 104 29.93 5.08 11.60
CA PRO A 104 29.36 6.34 12.09
C PRO A 104 29.39 6.45 13.63
N LEU A 105 28.87 7.56 14.15
CA LEU A 105 28.65 7.81 15.58
C LEU A 105 28.03 6.59 16.27
N ILE A 106 28.63 6.20 17.39
CA ILE A 106 28.06 5.25 18.34
C ILE A 106 28.28 5.75 19.77
N VAL A 107 27.20 5.95 20.52
CA VAL A 107 27.25 6.27 21.96
C VAL A 107 26.36 5.31 22.72
N ALA A 108 26.90 4.64 23.73
CA ALA A 108 26.13 3.83 24.67
C ALA A 108 25.87 4.66 25.94
N VAL A 109 24.60 4.85 26.27
CA VAL A 109 24.14 5.64 27.43
C VAL A 109 23.39 4.70 28.38
N GLU A 110 23.79 4.66 29.65
CA GLU A 110 23.00 4.03 30.69
C GLU A 110 21.98 5.05 31.22
N CYS A 111 20.70 4.69 31.17
CA CYS A 111 19.57 5.50 31.61
C CYS A 111 19.08 5.03 32.99
N ARG A 112 18.47 5.92 33.78
CA ARG A 112 17.88 5.58 35.08
C ARG A 112 16.85 4.46 34.96
N ASP A 113 15.97 4.59 33.98
CA ASP A 113 14.79 3.77 33.74
C ASP A 113 14.41 3.75 32.25
N VAL A 114 13.31 3.05 31.94
CA VAL A 114 12.83 2.84 30.56
C VAL A 114 12.19 4.09 29.97
N GLU A 115 11.59 4.95 30.79
CA GLU A 115 10.95 6.21 30.35
C GLU A 115 12.01 7.21 29.88
N SER A 116 13.04 7.42 30.71
CA SER A 116 14.26 8.17 30.35
C SER A 116 14.86 7.63 29.04
N ALA A 117 14.96 6.30 28.91
CA ALA A 117 15.49 5.67 27.70
C ALA A 117 14.60 5.87 26.46
N GLN A 118 13.28 5.90 26.61
CA GLN A 118 12.34 6.17 25.51
C GLN A 118 12.45 7.63 25.05
N HIS A 119 12.54 8.59 25.98
CA HIS A 119 12.75 10.00 25.66
C HIS A 119 14.06 10.20 24.88
N LEU A 120 15.19 9.68 25.39
CA LEU A 120 16.50 9.80 24.74
C LEU A 120 16.55 9.12 23.35
N VAL A 121 15.89 7.97 23.19
CA VAL A 121 15.76 7.30 21.88
C VAL A 121 14.93 8.14 20.91
N SER A 122 13.80 8.71 21.37
CA SER A 122 12.92 9.52 20.53
C SER A 122 13.64 10.76 19.99
N LEU A 123 14.35 11.46 20.86
CA LEU A 123 15.16 12.63 20.51
C LEU A 123 16.29 12.29 19.52
N ALA A 124 16.98 11.17 19.72
CA ALA A 124 18.02 10.69 18.81
C ALA A 124 17.44 10.30 17.44
N VAL A 125 16.30 9.60 17.40
CA VAL A 125 15.64 9.20 16.15
C VAL A 125 15.13 10.42 15.37
N ALA A 126 14.54 11.41 16.05
CA ALA A 126 14.13 12.69 15.46
C ALA A 126 15.32 13.44 14.83
N SER A 127 16.47 13.43 15.52
CA SER A 127 17.73 14.00 15.03
C SER A 127 18.42 13.17 13.91
N GLY A 128 17.75 12.15 13.38
CA GLY A 128 18.22 11.34 12.25
C GLY A 128 19.11 10.14 12.63
N LEU A 129 19.30 9.87 13.93
CA LEU A 129 20.04 8.71 14.44
C LEU A 129 19.08 7.50 14.55
N ARG A 130 18.56 7.07 13.39
CA ARG A 130 17.43 6.11 13.27
C ARG A 130 17.72 4.65 13.67
N GLU A 131 18.97 4.28 13.98
CA GLU A 131 19.31 2.97 14.58
C GLU A 131 19.50 3.06 16.11
N SER A 132 19.10 4.19 16.70
CA SER A 132 19.07 4.37 18.15
C SER A 132 17.97 3.52 18.78
N GLY A 133 18.28 2.88 19.91
CA GLY A 133 17.31 2.01 20.59
C GLY A 133 17.83 1.43 21.89
N VAL A 134 16.91 0.91 22.71
CA VAL A 134 17.22 0.28 23.98
C VAL A 134 17.81 -1.12 23.73
N THR A 135 19.07 -1.30 24.12
CA THR A 135 19.86 -2.53 23.90
C THR A 135 19.82 -3.50 25.08
N SER A 136 19.47 -3.01 26.28
CA SER A 136 19.27 -3.81 27.49
C SER A 136 18.23 -3.14 28.38
N VAL A 137 17.39 -3.96 29.02
CA VAL A 137 16.47 -3.57 30.12
C VAL A 137 16.57 -4.49 31.35
N LYS A 138 17.34 -5.59 31.30
CA LYS A 138 17.27 -6.67 32.31
C LYS A 138 17.98 -6.39 33.63
N LYS A 139 19.10 -5.66 33.61
CA LYS A 139 19.91 -5.29 34.79
C LYS A 139 20.31 -3.81 34.83
N ARG A 140 20.38 -3.20 33.65
CA ARG A 140 20.70 -1.80 33.37
C ARG A 140 19.89 -1.43 32.14
N VAL A 141 19.33 -0.23 32.11
CA VAL A 141 18.69 0.30 30.90
C VAL A 141 19.77 0.98 30.08
N ILE A 142 20.05 0.46 28.87
CA ILE A 142 21.15 0.98 28.03
C ILE A 142 20.60 1.34 26.65
N VAL A 143 20.71 2.59 26.27
CA VAL A 143 20.43 3.08 24.91
C VAL A 143 21.72 3.09 24.09
N GLY A 144 21.67 2.53 22.88
CA GLY A 144 22.76 2.63 21.90
C GLY A 144 22.38 3.60 20.80
N ILE A 145 22.87 4.84 20.88
CA ILE A 145 22.63 5.95 19.95
C ILE A 145 23.47 5.76 18.68
N ARG A 146 22.82 5.57 17.52
CA ARG A 146 23.45 5.07 16.28
C ARG A 146 22.71 5.49 15.01
N CYS A 147 23.39 5.44 13.87
CA CYS A 147 22.77 5.55 12.54
C CYS A 147 23.31 4.53 11.52
N SER A 148 22.60 4.39 10.40
CA SER A 148 22.81 3.35 9.38
C SER A 148 23.79 3.75 8.26
N ILE A 149 24.33 4.96 8.25
CA ILE A 149 25.28 5.40 7.22
C ILE A 149 26.65 4.74 7.43
N ARG A 150 26.89 3.63 6.73
CA ARG A 150 28.16 2.88 6.77
C ARG A 150 28.80 2.79 5.39
N LEU A 151 30.07 2.41 5.35
CA LEU A 151 30.78 1.95 4.15
C LEU A 151 31.72 0.82 4.57
N GLU A 152 31.79 -0.24 3.79
CA GLU A 152 32.69 -1.36 4.04
C GLU A 152 33.08 -1.97 2.68
N VAL A 153 34.37 -1.89 2.33
CA VAL A 153 34.89 -2.31 1.02
C VAL A 153 36.20 -3.08 1.21
N PRO A 154 36.30 -4.34 0.74
CA PRO A 154 37.57 -5.06 0.76
C PRO A 154 38.53 -4.46 -0.28
N PHE A 155 39.79 -4.26 0.12
CA PHE A 155 40.87 -3.75 -0.74
C PHE A 155 41.76 -4.86 -1.31
N GLY A 156 41.69 -6.07 -0.76
CA GLY A 156 42.54 -7.21 -1.15
C GLY A 156 43.32 -7.75 0.05
N GLU A 157 44.48 -8.33 -0.23
CA GLU A 157 45.43 -8.77 0.80
C GLU A 157 46.60 -7.80 0.89
N SER A 158 47.25 -7.73 2.05
CA SER A 158 48.52 -7.03 2.20
C SER A 158 49.54 -7.56 1.18
N GLY A 159 50.06 -6.67 0.33
CA GLY A 159 50.94 -7.02 -0.80
C GLY A 159 50.23 -7.27 -2.14
N ASP A 160 48.92 -7.52 -2.16
CA ASP A 160 48.09 -7.68 -3.37
C ASP A 160 46.79 -6.86 -3.24
N ILE A 161 46.92 -5.56 -3.50
CA ILE A 161 45.82 -4.59 -3.46
C ILE A 161 45.03 -4.69 -4.77
N LEU A 162 43.82 -5.24 -4.68
CA LEU A 162 42.91 -5.51 -5.80
C LEU A 162 42.19 -4.25 -6.32
N VAL A 163 42.45 -3.09 -5.73
CA VAL A 163 41.81 -1.80 -6.05
C VAL A 163 42.79 -0.79 -6.65
N SER A 164 42.36 -0.02 -7.65
CA SER A 164 43.18 1.03 -8.24
C SER A 164 43.33 2.24 -7.30
N LYS A 165 44.41 3.02 -7.49
CA LYS A 165 44.64 4.26 -6.72
C LYS A 165 43.49 5.25 -6.87
N ASP A 166 42.89 5.35 -8.05
CA ASP A 166 41.76 6.26 -8.31
C ASP A 166 40.47 5.78 -7.64
N TYR A 167 40.25 4.46 -7.56
CA TYR A 167 39.13 3.90 -6.80
C TYR A 167 39.30 4.11 -5.29
N VAL A 168 40.53 4.03 -4.77
CA VAL A 168 40.82 4.42 -3.38
C VAL A 168 40.51 5.91 -3.14
N ARG A 169 40.92 6.83 -4.03
CA ARG A 169 40.55 8.25 -3.92
C ARG A 169 39.04 8.48 -3.94
N PHE A 170 38.32 7.81 -4.84
CA PHE A 170 36.86 7.86 -4.91
C PHE A 170 36.20 7.39 -3.60
N LEU A 171 36.67 6.27 -3.03
CA LEU A 171 36.13 5.74 -1.78
C LEU A 171 36.46 6.60 -0.56
N VAL A 172 37.61 7.28 -0.54
CA VAL A 172 37.93 8.29 0.47
C VAL A 172 37.00 9.50 0.35
N GLY A 173 36.71 9.98 -0.85
CA GLY A 173 35.69 11.01 -1.09
C GLY A 173 34.32 10.60 -0.54
N LEU A 174 33.84 9.40 -0.90
CA LEU A 174 32.57 8.85 -0.42
C LEU A 174 32.53 8.63 1.11
N ALA A 175 33.67 8.28 1.73
CA ALA A 175 33.78 8.16 3.17
C ALA A 175 33.75 9.53 3.87
N ASN A 176 34.35 10.55 3.26
CA ASN A 176 34.35 11.93 3.76
C ASN A 176 32.96 12.57 3.65
N GLU A 177 32.22 12.34 2.56
CA GLU A 177 30.80 12.72 2.45
C GLU A 177 29.95 12.09 3.58
N LYS A 178 30.20 10.82 3.90
CA LYS A 178 29.52 10.11 4.99
C LYS A 178 29.94 10.63 6.37
N MET A 179 31.21 11.00 6.55
CA MET A 179 31.72 11.63 7.78
C MET A 179 31.03 12.97 8.03
N GLU A 180 30.90 13.81 7.01
CA GLU A 180 30.23 15.11 7.11
C GLU A 180 28.73 14.95 7.39
N ALA A 181 28.08 14.02 6.70
CA ALA A 181 26.68 13.68 6.96
C ALA A 181 26.47 13.06 8.36
N ASN A 182 27.50 12.43 8.95
CA ASN A 182 27.49 11.95 10.33
C ASN A 182 27.62 13.12 11.32
N ARG A 183 28.58 14.04 11.10
CA ARG A 183 28.76 15.27 11.90
C ARG A 183 27.45 16.06 11.99
N LYS A 184 26.83 16.38 10.86
CA LYS A 184 25.55 17.10 10.82
C LYS A 184 24.41 16.45 11.63
N ARG A 185 24.38 15.11 11.76
CA ARG A 185 23.40 14.40 12.61
C ARG A 185 23.77 14.45 14.09
N THR A 186 25.06 14.32 14.40
CA THR A 186 25.60 14.50 15.75
C THR A 186 25.32 15.90 16.27
N ASP A 187 25.53 16.93 15.44
CA ASP A 187 25.27 18.33 15.78
C ASP A 187 23.76 18.59 15.94
N GLY A 188 22.94 18.09 15.03
CA GLY A 188 21.48 18.17 15.16
C GLY A 188 20.96 17.53 16.44
N PHE A 189 21.55 16.40 16.86
CA PHE A 189 21.22 15.74 18.12
C PHE A 189 21.72 16.51 19.34
N PHE A 190 22.93 17.08 19.28
CA PHE A 190 23.43 17.97 20.33
C PHE A 190 22.53 19.19 20.53
N GLN A 191 22.11 19.86 19.46
CA GLN A 191 21.19 21.00 19.55
C GLN A 191 19.82 20.58 20.11
N ALA A 192 19.30 19.41 19.73
CA ALA A 192 18.04 18.88 20.27
C ALA A 192 18.11 18.58 21.79
N LEU A 193 19.27 18.19 22.32
CA LEU A 193 19.48 17.97 23.76
C LEU A 193 19.55 19.28 24.57
N VAL A 194 20.11 20.34 23.97
CA VAL A 194 20.37 21.64 24.61
C VAL A 194 19.20 22.63 24.44
N GLY A 195 18.32 22.41 23.44
CA GLY A 195 17.15 23.25 23.19
C GLY A 195 16.10 23.23 24.30
N SER A 196 15.16 24.19 24.22
CA SER A 196 14.07 24.42 25.20
C SER A 196 13.23 23.18 25.51
N ASP A 197 13.03 22.30 24.53
CA ASP A 197 12.20 21.09 24.64
C ASP A 197 13.03 19.81 24.89
N GLY A 198 14.34 19.96 25.12
CA GLY A 198 15.27 18.88 25.41
C GLY A 198 15.34 18.56 26.91
N PHE A 199 16.53 18.69 27.50
CA PHE A 199 16.78 18.30 28.89
C PHE A 199 16.30 19.27 29.97
N PHE A 200 15.75 20.44 29.61
CA PHE A 200 15.40 21.49 30.57
C PHE A 200 13.90 21.69 30.81
N THR A 201 13.10 20.62 30.74
CA THR A 201 11.71 20.62 31.27
C THR A 201 11.35 19.35 32.05
N SER A 202 11.48 19.39 33.38
CA SER A 202 10.66 18.56 34.29
C SER A 202 10.58 19.19 35.70
N PRO A 203 9.48 18.96 36.46
CA PRO A 203 9.01 19.96 37.43
C PRO A 203 9.41 19.70 38.89
N VAL A 204 9.99 20.72 39.54
CA VAL A 204 9.90 20.93 41.01
C VAL A 204 9.74 22.43 41.31
N ILE A 205 8.94 22.72 42.33
CA ILE A 205 8.39 24.03 42.73
C ILE A 205 9.43 24.97 43.38
N GLY A 206 9.35 26.28 43.12
CA GLY A 206 9.41 27.29 44.19
C GLY A 206 10.26 28.57 44.05
N LEU A 207 9.61 29.67 43.67
CA LEU A 207 9.73 31.07 44.18
C LEU A 207 11.08 31.85 44.15
N ILE A 208 10.93 33.19 44.08
CA ILE A 208 11.96 34.27 44.16
C ILE A 208 12.81 34.41 42.87
N GLY A 209 13.05 35.59 42.28
CA GLY A 209 12.67 36.97 42.60
C GLY A 209 13.13 37.96 41.50
N GLU A 210 12.79 39.24 41.66
CA GLU A 210 12.86 40.35 40.67
C GLU A 210 14.24 40.75 40.07
N ASN A 211 14.16 41.61 39.03
CA ASN A 211 15.21 42.48 38.44
C ASN A 211 16.20 41.80 37.45
N GLY A 212 16.66 42.45 36.38
CA GLY A 212 16.33 43.77 35.82
C GLY A 212 17.40 44.27 34.82
N GLU A 213 16.96 45.06 33.83
CA GLU A 213 17.75 45.98 32.99
C GLU A 213 18.83 45.52 31.99
N ASN A 214 18.82 46.20 30.82
CA ASN A 214 19.92 46.61 29.93
C ASN A 214 20.88 45.54 29.35
N GLY A 215 21.19 45.51 28.03
CA GLY A 215 20.77 46.35 26.91
C GLY A 215 21.92 46.53 25.89
N ASN A 216 21.61 46.92 24.64
CA ASN A 216 22.55 47.42 23.62
C ASN A 216 23.62 46.42 23.07
N LYS A 217 24.11 46.51 21.82
CA LYS A 217 23.63 47.17 20.59
C LYS A 217 24.52 46.76 19.39
N ASP A 218 24.14 47.26 18.21
CA ASP A 218 24.92 47.43 16.97
C ASP A 218 25.31 46.14 16.21
N ASP A 219 24.84 45.85 14.98
CA ASP A 219 24.75 46.63 13.72
C ASP A 219 26.06 46.55 12.90
N ASP A 220 26.03 45.93 11.71
CA ASP A 220 26.12 46.69 10.46
C ASP A 220 25.84 45.86 9.18
N SER A 221 25.21 46.57 8.26
CA SER A 221 24.66 46.28 6.94
C SER A 221 25.58 45.74 5.83
N LYS A 222 24.95 45.22 4.76
CA LYS A 222 25.24 45.62 3.37
C LYS A 222 24.10 45.28 2.39
N ASN A 223 23.45 46.32 1.86
CA ASN A 223 22.40 46.24 0.83
C ASN A 223 22.99 46.22 -0.59
N VAL A 224 22.23 45.64 -1.54
CA VAL A 224 22.09 46.13 -2.92
C VAL A 224 20.64 45.92 -3.35
N ASP A 225 20.04 46.93 -3.99
CA ASP A 225 18.59 47.05 -4.21
C ASP A 225 18.00 46.17 -5.33
N GLY A 226 16.70 45.87 -5.17
CA GLY A 226 15.76 45.36 -6.18
C GLY A 226 14.37 45.94 -5.91
N PRO A 227 13.49 46.09 -6.92
CA PRO A 227 12.35 47.00 -6.84
C PRO A 227 11.25 46.54 -5.86
N ALA A 228 10.63 47.50 -5.18
CA ALA A 228 9.48 47.25 -4.32
C ALA A 228 8.22 46.88 -5.15
N GLY A 229 7.54 45.81 -4.76
CA GLY A 229 6.18 45.50 -5.26
C GLY A 229 5.85 44.01 -5.38
N VAL A 230 5.37 43.42 -4.29
CA VAL A 230 4.08 42.69 -4.12
C VAL A 230 4.23 41.73 -2.91
N PRO A 231 3.37 41.76 -1.88
CA PRO A 231 3.44 40.83 -0.76
C PRO A 231 2.97 39.43 -1.18
N SER A 232 3.85 38.43 -1.19
CA SER A 232 3.41 37.03 -1.41
C SER A 232 2.70 36.50 -0.16
N CYS A 233 1.35 36.54 -0.16
CA CYS A 233 0.56 36.00 0.95
C CYS A 233 0.81 34.49 1.11
N SER A 234 1.08 34.06 2.35
CA SER A 234 1.26 32.64 2.71
C SER A 234 0.61 32.35 4.06
N LEU A 235 0.01 31.17 4.18
CA LEU A 235 -0.61 30.69 5.43
C LEU A 235 0.36 29.77 6.16
N ASN A 236 0.43 29.92 7.47
CA ASN A 236 1.20 29.02 8.32
C ASN A 236 0.36 27.82 8.74
N ILE A 237 0.95 26.63 8.68
CA ILE A 237 0.39 25.41 9.22
C ILE A 237 0.88 25.26 10.65
N ASN A 238 -0.05 25.19 11.60
CA ASN A 238 0.25 24.95 13.01
C ASN A 238 -0.11 23.51 13.36
N LEU A 239 0.81 22.79 14.01
CA LEU A 239 0.53 21.48 14.59
C LEU A 239 -0.40 21.65 15.80
N MET A 240 -1.39 20.76 15.94
CA MET A 240 -2.26 20.77 17.11
C MET A 240 -1.64 19.97 18.26
N VAL A 241 -1.41 20.63 19.40
CA VAL A 241 -1.08 19.95 20.64
C VAL A 241 -2.35 19.28 21.16
N ILE A 242 -2.33 17.95 21.27
CA ILE A 242 -3.48 17.16 21.71
C ILE A 242 -3.24 16.61 23.12
N SER A 243 -4.28 16.68 23.96
CA SER A 243 -4.33 16.23 25.34
C SER A 243 -5.58 15.37 25.60
N GLY A 244 -5.59 14.60 26.68
CA GLY A 244 -6.64 13.60 26.94
C GLY A 244 -6.27 12.24 26.35
N GLU A 245 -6.99 11.82 25.31
CA GLU A 245 -6.69 10.59 24.56
C GLU A 245 -5.41 10.70 23.71
N PRO A 246 -4.69 9.59 23.44
CA PRO A 246 -3.47 9.61 22.64
C PRO A 246 -3.71 10.13 21.22
N VAL A 247 -2.87 11.08 20.77
CA VAL A 247 -2.97 11.70 19.44
C VAL A 247 -2.90 10.69 18.31
N GLU A 248 -2.23 9.55 18.52
CA GLU A 248 -2.15 8.46 17.55
C GLU A 248 -3.50 7.83 17.23
N LYS A 249 -4.54 8.03 18.06
CA LYS A 249 -5.93 7.67 17.70
C LYS A 249 -6.44 8.47 16.49
N LEU A 250 -5.91 9.66 16.23
CA LEU A 250 -6.22 10.49 15.05
C LEU A 250 -5.33 10.18 13.82
N PHE A 251 -4.32 9.31 13.96
CA PHE A 251 -3.47 8.85 12.86
C PHE A 251 -4.24 7.83 12.01
N LEU A 252 -5.17 8.34 11.23
CA LEU A 252 -6.18 7.62 10.48
C LEU A 252 -6.19 8.09 9.02
N TRP A 253 -6.40 7.17 8.07
CA TRP A 253 -6.75 7.52 6.69
C TRP A 253 -8.09 6.91 6.29
N GLY A 254 -8.90 7.68 5.55
CA GLY A 254 -10.24 7.24 5.12
C GLY A 254 -11.23 7.04 6.27
N HIS A 255 -11.01 7.71 7.41
CA HIS A 255 -12.06 8.07 8.36
C HIS A 255 -12.99 9.13 7.78
N SER A 256 -14.03 9.48 8.52
CA SER A 256 -14.87 10.64 8.22
C SER A 256 -15.04 11.51 9.47
N ALA A 257 -15.49 12.75 9.28
CA ALA A 257 -15.61 13.71 10.38
C ALA A 257 -16.72 14.74 10.11
N CYS A 258 -17.25 15.35 11.18
CA CYS A 258 -18.22 16.44 11.11
C CYS A 258 -17.96 17.48 12.21
N THR A 259 -18.09 18.77 11.86
CA THR A 259 -18.12 19.87 12.85
C THR A 259 -19.47 19.90 13.55
N LEU A 260 -19.50 19.65 14.85
CA LEU A 260 -20.58 20.06 15.75
C LEU A 260 -20.41 21.53 16.12
N GLY A 261 -21.51 22.26 16.22
CA GLY A 261 -21.53 23.62 16.75
C GLY A 261 -22.73 23.85 17.65
N ASN A 262 -22.47 24.29 18.88
CA ASN A 262 -23.50 24.71 19.82
C ASN A 262 -23.76 26.22 19.69
N ALA A 263 -24.91 26.67 20.21
CA ALA A 263 -25.31 28.08 20.20
C ALA A 263 -24.29 29.01 20.90
N ASP A 264 -23.53 28.48 21.86
CA ASP A 264 -22.53 29.21 22.66
C ASP A 264 -21.14 29.29 22.02
N HIS A 265 -21.01 28.97 20.72
CA HIS A 265 -19.75 28.93 19.96
C HIS A 265 -18.71 27.90 20.43
N ASP A 266 -19.11 26.93 21.26
CA ASP A 266 -18.36 25.68 21.46
C ASP A 266 -18.51 24.80 20.21
N TYR A 267 -17.42 24.63 19.47
CA TYR A 267 -17.36 23.85 18.23
C TYR A 267 -16.39 22.70 18.39
N LYS A 268 -16.85 21.48 18.07
CA LYS A 268 -16.06 20.25 18.21
C LYS A 268 -16.10 19.42 16.92
N VAL A 269 -15.10 18.58 16.70
CA VAL A 269 -15.06 17.68 15.55
C VAL A 269 -15.35 16.26 16.02
N LEU A 270 -16.47 15.69 15.58
CA LEU A 270 -16.66 14.25 15.65
C LEU A 270 -15.82 13.58 14.56
N VAL A 271 -15.07 12.55 14.93
CA VAL A 271 -14.27 11.72 14.04
C VAL A 271 -14.70 10.27 14.21
N PHE A 272 -14.99 9.58 13.10
CA PHE A 272 -15.41 8.18 13.12
C PHE A 272 -14.61 7.31 12.13
N GLY A 273 -14.20 6.15 12.65
CA GLY A 273 -13.67 5.03 11.88
C GLY A 273 -12.34 5.29 11.16
N GLY A 274 -12.19 4.72 9.96
CA GLY A 274 -10.95 4.76 9.18
C GLY A 274 -10.02 3.58 9.45
N PHE A 275 -8.74 3.74 9.09
CA PHE A 275 -7.69 2.73 9.30
C PHE A 275 -6.42 3.40 9.84
N GLY A 276 -5.78 2.78 10.82
CA GLY A 276 -4.63 3.35 11.53
C GLY A 276 -4.78 3.19 13.03
N GLY A 277 -4.51 4.25 13.79
CA GLY A 277 -4.68 4.25 15.26
C GLY A 277 -3.60 3.52 16.06
N MET A 278 -3.69 3.64 17.38
CA MET A 278 -2.84 2.96 18.37
C MET A 278 -2.69 1.44 18.11
N GLY A 279 -1.45 0.95 18.04
CA GLY A 279 -1.14 -0.47 17.80
C GLY A 279 -0.93 -0.88 16.33
N ARG A 280 -1.11 0.05 15.38
CA ARG A 280 -0.89 -0.08 13.92
C ARG A 280 -1.81 -1.05 13.15
N HIS A 281 -2.19 -0.62 11.94
CA HIS A 281 -2.77 -1.43 10.85
C HIS A 281 -4.12 -2.15 11.05
N SER A 282 -5.02 -1.61 11.88
CA SER A 282 -6.43 -2.07 11.93
C SER A 282 -7.41 -1.01 11.42
N ARG A 283 -8.63 -1.44 11.07
CA ARG A 283 -9.78 -0.53 10.92
C ARG A 283 -10.32 -0.15 12.29
N ARG A 284 -10.94 1.02 12.38
CA ARG A 284 -11.50 1.58 13.61
C ARG A 284 -13.01 1.76 13.51
N ASN A 285 -13.64 1.80 14.68
CA ASN A 285 -14.99 2.28 14.95
C ASN A 285 -15.02 3.16 16.22
N ASP A 286 -13.85 3.66 16.65
CA ASP A 286 -13.76 4.65 17.72
C ASP A 286 -14.58 5.89 17.33
N THR A 287 -15.39 6.38 18.27
CA THR A 287 -16.11 7.66 18.14
C THR A 287 -15.34 8.68 18.96
N LEU A 288 -14.63 9.57 18.29
CA LEU A 288 -13.73 10.53 18.93
C LEU A 288 -14.30 11.94 18.81
N LEU A 289 -14.19 12.71 19.88
CA LEU A 289 -14.57 14.11 19.96
C LEU A 289 -13.31 14.94 20.17
N LEU A 290 -12.96 15.75 19.17
CA LEU A 290 -11.82 16.66 19.21
C LEU A 290 -12.31 18.09 19.45
N ASP A 291 -11.86 18.70 20.54
CA ASP A 291 -11.94 20.14 20.76
C ASP A 291 -10.74 20.84 20.07
N PRO A 292 -10.96 21.64 19.02
CA PRO A 292 -9.93 22.31 18.23
C PRO A 292 -9.45 23.65 18.82
N LEU A 293 -10.08 24.11 19.90
CA LEU A 293 -9.75 25.34 20.62
C LEU A 293 -8.88 25.01 21.84
N GLN A 294 -9.28 23.99 22.60
CA GLN A 294 -8.56 23.50 23.79
C GLN A 294 -7.48 22.46 23.44
N GLY A 295 -7.58 21.80 22.29
CA GLY A 295 -6.70 20.68 21.94
C GLY A 295 -6.97 19.44 22.81
N THR A 296 -8.22 19.22 23.24
CA THR A 296 -8.61 18.01 23.97
C THR A 296 -9.21 16.98 23.03
N LEU A 297 -8.83 15.71 23.20
CA LEU A 297 -9.37 14.58 22.49
C LEU A 297 -10.03 13.62 23.49
N GLU A 298 -11.28 13.30 23.26
CA GLU A 298 -12.08 12.42 24.11
C GLU A 298 -12.63 11.25 23.29
N ALA A 299 -12.61 10.04 23.83
CA ALA A 299 -13.30 8.90 23.24
C ALA A 299 -14.70 8.81 23.87
N ILE A 300 -15.73 8.96 23.05
CA ILE A 300 -17.11 8.82 23.52
C ILE A 300 -17.40 7.34 23.75
N HIS A 301 -17.72 6.97 24.99
CA HIS A 301 -18.30 5.66 25.26
C HIS A 301 -19.74 5.64 24.73
N THR A 302 -20.04 4.68 23.86
CA THR A 302 -21.31 4.65 23.11
C THR A 302 -22.03 3.33 23.27
N GLU A 303 -23.37 3.39 23.37
CA GLU A 303 -24.23 2.22 23.24
C GLU A 303 -24.51 1.97 21.75
N GLY A 304 -24.25 0.73 21.31
CA GLY A 304 -24.16 0.40 19.89
C GLY A 304 -22.91 0.98 19.21
N SER A 305 -22.59 0.52 18.00
CA SER A 305 -21.54 1.12 17.16
C SER A 305 -21.58 0.53 15.74
N PRO A 306 -21.33 1.32 14.68
CA PRO A 306 -21.07 0.78 13.36
C PRO A 306 -19.79 -0.05 13.38
N SER A 307 -19.79 -1.20 12.70
CA SER A 307 -18.59 -2.07 12.62
C SER A 307 -17.34 -1.33 12.08
N PRO A 308 -16.11 -1.72 12.48
CA PRO A 308 -14.88 -1.08 12.02
C PRO A 308 -14.76 -0.96 10.49
N ARG A 309 -14.65 0.27 9.98
CA ARG A 309 -14.84 0.57 8.55
C ARG A 309 -14.04 1.76 8.06
N LEU A 310 -13.68 1.77 6.78
CA LEU A 310 -13.05 2.92 6.11
C LEU A 310 -13.79 3.28 4.81
N GLY A 311 -13.65 4.53 4.36
CA GLY A 311 -14.22 5.01 3.10
C GLY A 311 -15.75 5.05 3.09
N HIS A 312 -16.37 5.18 4.26
CA HIS A 312 -17.74 5.64 4.43
C HIS A 312 -17.77 7.18 4.31
N THR A 313 -18.95 7.77 4.21
CA THR A 313 -19.13 9.22 4.44
C THR A 313 -19.84 9.48 5.76
N SER A 314 -19.51 10.59 6.41
CA SER A 314 -20.32 11.18 7.48
C SER A 314 -21.06 12.42 6.98
N SER A 315 -22.21 12.73 7.55
CA SER A 315 -22.99 13.92 7.25
C SER A 315 -23.77 14.35 8.49
N LEU A 316 -23.64 15.60 8.91
CA LEU A 316 -24.38 16.14 10.03
C LEU A 316 -25.71 16.72 9.54
N VAL A 317 -26.82 16.30 10.16
CA VAL A 317 -28.14 16.89 9.94
C VAL A 317 -28.76 17.18 11.31
N GLY A 318 -28.92 18.47 11.63
CA GLY A 318 -29.23 18.89 13.00
C GLY A 318 -28.07 18.55 13.96
N ASP A 319 -28.39 17.89 15.05
CA ASP A 319 -27.46 17.39 16.09
C ASP A 319 -26.99 15.93 15.83
N ARG A 320 -27.33 15.36 14.67
CA ARG A 320 -27.16 13.93 14.37
C ARG A 320 -26.17 13.68 13.25
N MET A 321 -25.16 12.84 13.53
CA MET A 321 -24.15 12.44 12.55
C MET A 321 -24.57 11.12 11.88
N PHE A 322 -24.86 11.18 10.58
CA PHE A 322 -25.20 10.02 9.76
C PHE A 322 -23.93 9.45 9.13
N VAL A 323 -23.65 8.17 9.33
CA VAL A 323 -22.56 7.41 8.69
C VAL A 323 -23.16 6.44 7.68
N ILE A 324 -22.72 6.53 6.42
CA ILE A 324 -23.31 5.80 5.30
C ILE A 324 -22.26 4.88 4.65
N GLY A 325 -22.57 3.58 4.61
CA GLY A 325 -21.81 2.55 3.91
C GLY A 325 -20.35 2.39 4.36
N GLY A 326 -19.44 2.27 3.38
CA GLY A 326 -18.01 2.02 3.62
C GLY A 326 -17.62 0.55 3.47
N ARG A 327 -16.46 0.16 4.03
CA ARG A 327 -15.91 -1.19 3.87
C ARG A 327 -15.16 -1.70 5.11
N GLY A 328 -15.60 -2.84 5.64
CA GLY A 328 -15.03 -3.51 6.80
C GLY A 328 -13.86 -4.46 6.48
N ASP A 329 -13.84 -5.07 5.30
CA ASP A 329 -12.75 -5.95 4.83
C ASP A 329 -12.78 -6.08 3.29
N PRO A 330 -11.90 -6.86 2.63
CA PRO A 330 -11.91 -6.99 1.18
C PRO A 330 -13.20 -7.53 0.53
N LEU A 331 -14.11 -8.16 1.26
CA LEU A 331 -15.37 -8.71 0.74
C LEU A 331 -16.61 -8.08 1.40
N ASN A 332 -16.44 -7.40 2.53
CA ASN A 332 -17.52 -6.71 3.24
C ASN A 332 -17.59 -5.23 2.89
N ILE A 333 -18.26 -4.91 1.78
CA ILE A 333 -18.72 -3.56 1.45
C ILE A 333 -20.12 -3.36 2.03
N MET A 334 -20.39 -2.17 2.56
CA MET A 334 -21.58 -1.91 3.38
C MET A 334 -22.49 -0.86 2.73
N SER A 335 -23.79 -0.97 2.99
CA SER A 335 -24.87 -0.05 2.58
C SER A 335 -25.67 0.51 3.76
N ASP A 336 -25.31 0.12 4.98
CA ASP A 336 -26.01 0.51 6.21
C ASP A 336 -25.90 2.01 6.48
N VAL A 337 -26.95 2.54 7.11
CA VAL A 337 -27.02 3.92 7.58
C VAL A 337 -27.07 3.89 9.10
N TRP A 338 -26.03 4.41 9.73
CA TRP A 338 -25.98 4.58 11.18
C TRP A 338 -26.16 6.05 11.53
N VAL A 339 -26.83 6.33 12.63
CA VAL A 339 -26.92 7.68 13.18
C VAL A 339 -26.35 7.70 14.59
N PHE A 340 -25.50 8.69 14.85
CA PHE A 340 -25.02 9.01 16.20
C PHE A 340 -25.79 10.21 16.75
N SER A 341 -26.30 10.05 17.96
CA SER A 341 -26.97 11.10 18.73
C SER A 341 -26.01 11.64 19.79
N VAL A 342 -25.56 12.88 19.63
CA VAL A 342 -24.60 13.51 20.57
C VAL A 342 -25.22 13.70 21.95
N ALA A 343 -26.52 13.99 22.01
CA ALA A 343 -27.25 14.17 23.27
C ALA A 343 -27.44 12.86 24.05
N GLU A 344 -27.53 11.72 23.36
CA GLU A 344 -27.77 10.39 23.96
C GLU A 344 -26.49 9.55 24.07
N ASN A 345 -25.39 9.95 23.42
CA ASN A 345 -24.17 9.15 23.22
C ASN A 345 -24.47 7.73 22.64
N GLU A 346 -25.48 7.62 21.79
CA GLU A 346 -25.96 6.34 21.24
C GLU A 346 -25.79 6.27 19.72
N TRP A 347 -25.36 5.11 19.23
CA TRP A 347 -25.37 4.75 17.81
C TRP A 347 -26.57 3.85 17.48
N ARG A 348 -27.48 4.36 16.64
CA ARG A 348 -28.63 3.60 16.15
C ARG A 348 -28.44 3.24 14.67
N LEU A 349 -28.66 1.96 14.33
CA LEU A 349 -28.81 1.51 12.95
C LEU A 349 -30.19 1.95 12.45
N LEU A 350 -30.25 2.62 11.31
CA LEU A 350 -31.51 3.09 10.71
C LEU A 350 -32.00 2.15 9.61
N GLU A 351 -33.25 1.71 9.75
CA GLU A 351 -33.98 1.00 8.69
C GLU A 351 -34.55 2.02 7.69
N CYS A 352 -33.71 2.45 6.76
CA CYS A 352 -34.15 3.31 5.66
C CYS A 352 -34.92 2.50 4.59
N THR A 353 -35.99 3.08 4.05
CA THR A 353 -36.86 2.43 3.04
C THR A 353 -36.78 3.17 1.69
N GLY A 354 -37.54 2.75 0.67
CA GLY A 354 -37.48 3.32 -0.68
C GLY A 354 -36.45 2.63 -1.59
N ASN A 355 -35.77 3.38 -2.46
CA ASN A 355 -34.76 2.83 -3.37
C ASN A 355 -33.49 2.47 -2.59
N ALA A 356 -33.34 1.20 -2.18
CA ALA A 356 -32.22 0.74 -1.36
C ALA A 356 -30.85 1.21 -1.89
N PHE A 357 -30.13 2.01 -1.10
CA PHE A 357 -28.76 2.43 -1.40
C PHE A 357 -27.84 1.20 -1.51
N PRO A 358 -27.19 0.95 -2.65
CA PRO A 358 -26.41 -0.28 -2.83
C PRO A 358 -25.03 -0.17 -2.16
N PRO A 359 -24.44 -1.30 -1.69
CA PRO A 359 -23.19 -1.30 -0.96
C PRO A 359 -22.04 -0.60 -1.71
N ARG A 360 -21.42 0.39 -1.07
CA ARG A 360 -20.31 1.14 -1.69
C ARG A 360 -19.38 1.84 -0.68
N HIS A 361 -18.14 2.04 -1.09
CA HIS A 361 -17.13 2.85 -0.38
C HIS A 361 -16.45 3.88 -1.29
N ARG A 362 -15.81 4.90 -0.71
CA ARG A 362 -15.17 6.03 -1.41
C ARG A 362 -16.12 6.79 -2.35
N HIS A 363 -17.41 6.79 -2.04
CA HIS A 363 -18.39 7.76 -2.53
C HIS A 363 -18.16 9.11 -1.83
N ALA A 364 -18.78 10.17 -2.34
CA ALA A 364 -18.86 11.45 -1.63
C ALA A 364 -20.31 11.76 -1.26
N ALA A 365 -20.50 12.59 -0.23
CA ALA A 365 -21.81 13.02 0.25
C ALA A 365 -21.84 14.53 0.51
N ALA A 366 -23.02 15.14 0.39
CA ALA A 366 -23.27 16.53 0.78
C ALA A 366 -24.70 16.71 1.30
N VAL A 367 -24.88 17.64 2.24
CA VAL A 367 -26.15 17.91 2.91
C VAL A 367 -26.79 19.18 2.36
N VAL A 368 -28.07 19.14 2.02
CA VAL A 368 -28.89 20.33 1.71
C VAL A 368 -30.23 20.21 2.44
N GLY A 369 -30.40 20.98 3.52
CA GLY A 369 -31.54 20.82 4.43
C GLY A 369 -31.52 19.45 5.12
N SER A 370 -32.67 18.80 5.23
CA SER A 370 -32.83 17.43 5.76
C SER A 370 -32.48 16.32 4.75
N LYS A 371 -31.65 16.61 3.74
CA LYS A 371 -31.37 15.67 2.64
C LYS A 371 -29.89 15.46 2.42
N ILE A 372 -29.47 14.20 2.48
CA ILE A 372 -28.08 13.76 2.26
C ILE A 372 -27.98 13.17 0.85
N TYR A 373 -27.25 13.84 -0.03
CA TYR A 373 -27.02 13.42 -1.40
C TYR A 373 -25.70 12.67 -1.49
N VAL A 374 -25.70 11.49 -2.12
CA VAL A 374 -24.54 10.61 -2.25
C VAL A 374 -24.28 10.28 -3.72
N PHE A 375 -23.05 10.50 -4.19
CA PHE A 375 -22.66 10.24 -5.58
C PHE A 375 -21.49 9.27 -5.70
N GLY A 376 -21.53 8.46 -6.77
CA GLY A 376 -20.43 7.61 -7.21
C GLY A 376 -19.95 6.59 -6.17
N GLY A 377 -18.63 6.33 -6.14
CA GLY A 377 -18.00 5.34 -5.25
C GLY A 377 -17.74 3.98 -5.92
N LEU A 378 -17.16 3.06 -5.15
CA LEU A 378 -16.82 1.69 -5.54
C LEU A 378 -17.79 0.70 -4.92
N THR A 379 -18.40 -0.12 -5.77
CA THR A 379 -19.14 -1.35 -5.41
C THR A 379 -18.20 -2.56 -5.50
N ASP A 380 -18.70 -3.80 -5.39
CA ASP A 380 -17.87 -5.00 -5.57
C ASP A 380 -17.36 -5.16 -7.00
N ASP A 381 -18.23 -4.91 -8.00
CA ASP A 381 -17.95 -5.18 -9.42
C ASP A 381 -17.67 -3.93 -10.28
N ALA A 382 -18.07 -2.72 -9.82
CA ALA A 382 -18.05 -1.52 -10.64
C ALA A 382 -17.78 -0.20 -9.88
N ILE A 383 -17.34 0.81 -10.63
CA ILE A 383 -17.38 2.22 -10.20
C ILE A 383 -18.78 2.76 -10.51
N SER A 384 -19.45 3.32 -9.51
CA SER A 384 -20.81 3.83 -9.67
C SER A 384 -20.83 5.23 -10.28
N LEU A 385 -21.93 5.54 -10.97
CA LEU A 385 -22.30 6.86 -11.50
C LEU A 385 -23.64 7.38 -10.95
N SER A 386 -24.30 6.63 -10.06
CA SER A 386 -25.64 6.98 -9.56
C SER A 386 -25.61 8.13 -8.56
N LEU A 387 -26.62 9.01 -8.61
CA LEU A 387 -26.93 9.96 -7.53
C LEU A 387 -28.07 9.39 -6.68
N HIS A 388 -27.84 9.20 -5.38
CA HIS A 388 -28.87 8.84 -4.41
C HIS A 388 -29.11 10.01 -3.45
N VAL A 389 -30.33 10.13 -2.91
CA VAL A 389 -30.65 11.05 -1.81
C VAL A 389 -31.37 10.30 -0.70
N LEU A 390 -30.91 10.47 0.54
CA LEU A 390 -31.62 10.08 1.75
C LEU A 390 -32.33 11.32 2.30
N ASP A 391 -33.63 11.20 2.52
CA ASP A 391 -34.43 12.18 3.23
C ASP A 391 -34.49 11.80 4.72
N THR A 392 -33.88 12.61 5.60
CA THR A 392 -33.72 12.25 7.01
C THR A 392 -35.01 12.41 7.82
N ASP A 393 -36.02 13.12 7.30
CA ASP A 393 -37.28 13.37 8.00
C ASP A 393 -38.22 12.15 7.94
N ASN A 394 -38.08 11.32 6.90
CA ASN A 394 -38.91 10.13 6.65
C ASN A 394 -38.11 8.85 6.37
N LEU A 395 -36.78 8.93 6.41
CA LEU A 395 -35.82 7.85 6.16
C LEU A 395 -36.01 7.14 4.81
N GLN A 396 -36.52 7.85 3.80
CA GLN A 396 -36.65 7.35 2.43
C GLN A 396 -35.39 7.62 1.61
N TRP A 397 -34.84 6.57 1.02
CA TRP A 397 -33.89 6.67 -0.07
C TRP A 397 -34.59 6.84 -1.42
N LYS A 398 -33.99 7.65 -2.29
CA LYS A 398 -34.39 7.79 -3.69
C LYS A 398 -33.17 7.86 -4.59
N GLU A 399 -33.12 7.03 -5.62
CA GLU A 399 -32.20 7.22 -6.74
C GLU A 399 -32.74 8.33 -7.65
N LEU A 400 -31.86 9.26 -8.03
CA LEU A 400 -32.20 10.45 -8.80
C LEU A 400 -31.68 10.31 -10.23
N SER A 401 -32.56 9.96 -11.17
CA SER A 401 -32.33 10.19 -12.60
C SER A 401 -32.67 11.65 -12.91
N VAL A 402 -31.66 12.43 -13.33
CA VAL A 402 -31.72 13.89 -13.49
C VAL A 402 -31.01 14.33 -14.78
N GLY A 403 -31.35 15.51 -15.29
CA GLY A 403 -30.86 15.99 -16.58
C GLY A 403 -29.55 16.79 -16.50
N GLY A 404 -29.10 17.29 -17.66
CA GLY A 404 -27.93 18.14 -17.80
C GLY A 404 -26.63 17.38 -18.09
N GLU A 405 -25.50 17.99 -17.76
CA GLU A 405 -24.16 17.45 -18.04
C GLU A 405 -23.78 16.41 -16.97
N TRP A 406 -24.26 15.17 -17.17
CA TRP A 406 -24.06 14.10 -16.19
C TRP A 406 -22.58 13.76 -15.94
N PRO A 407 -22.08 13.80 -14.70
CA PRO A 407 -20.69 13.43 -14.40
C PRO A 407 -20.43 11.94 -14.60
N CYS A 408 -19.30 11.59 -15.21
CA CYS A 408 -18.90 10.18 -15.37
C CYS A 408 -18.74 9.44 -14.03
N ALA A 409 -18.85 8.10 -14.08
CA ALA A 409 -18.60 7.19 -12.97
C ALA A 409 -17.26 7.50 -12.29
N ARG A 410 -17.26 7.70 -10.97
CA ARG A 410 -16.07 8.14 -10.24
C ARG A 410 -16.10 7.77 -8.76
N HIS A 411 -14.93 7.56 -8.18
CA HIS A 411 -14.74 7.41 -6.73
C HIS A 411 -13.64 8.36 -6.23
N SER A 412 -13.55 8.54 -4.91
CA SER A 412 -12.54 9.40 -4.25
C SER A 412 -12.49 10.84 -4.78
N HIS A 413 -13.65 11.32 -5.23
CA HIS A 413 -13.95 12.74 -5.43
C HIS A 413 -14.50 13.31 -4.11
N SER A 414 -14.74 14.62 -4.07
CA SER A 414 -15.34 15.29 -2.92
C SER A 414 -16.55 16.13 -3.35
N MET A 415 -17.52 16.26 -2.46
CA MET A 415 -18.76 17.03 -2.65
C MET A 415 -18.94 18.02 -1.50
N MET A 416 -19.52 19.19 -1.77
CA MET A 416 -19.84 20.20 -0.76
C MET A 416 -21.05 21.03 -1.17
N ALA A 417 -21.91 21.38 -0.23
CA ALA A 417 -23.08 22.22 -0.50
C ALA A 417 -22.77 23.71 -0.32
N TYR A 418 -23.40 24.55 -1.15
CA TYR A 418 -23.47 26.00 -0.97
C TYR A 418 -24.86 26.49 -1.42
N GLY A 419 -25.69 26.87 -0.45
CA GLY A 419 -27.11 27.16 -0.70
C GLY A 419 -27.84 25.93 -1.25
N SER A 420 -28.49 26.08 -2.41
CA SER A 420 -29.17 24.99 -3.13
C SER A 420 -28.28 24.23 -4.13
N GLN A 421 -27.01 24.61 -4.25
CA GLN A 421 -26.05 23.97 -5.15
C GLN A 421 -25.18 22.96 -4.40
N ILE A 422 -24.95 21.79 -5.00
CA ILE A 422 -23.93 20.84 -4.55
C ILE A 422 -22.79 20.83 -5.56
N TYR A 423 -21.61 21.27 -5.14
CA TYR A 423 -20.41 21.26 -5.96
C TYR A 423 -19.67 19.93 -5.80
N MET A 424 -19.09 19.44 -6.89
CA MET A 424 -18.28 18.22 -6.92
C MET A 424 -17.00 18.45 -7.72
N PHE A 425 -15.86 18.05 -7.16
CA PHE A 425 -14.56 18.18 -7.82
C PHE A 425 -13.79 16.85 -7.91
N GLY A 426 -13.16 16.63 -9.07
CA GLY A 426 -12.13 15.60 -9.28
C GLY A 426 -12.58 14.14 -9.10
N GLY A 427 -11.65 13.30 -8.63
CA GLY A 427 -11.83 11.86 -8.45
C GLY A 427 -11.06 10.99 -9.46
N TYR A 428 -11.40 9.70 -9.52
CA TYR A 428 -10.85 8.73 -10.47
C TYR A 428 -11.97 7.89 -11.09
N ASN A 429 -11.95 7.71 -12.42
CA ASN A 429 -12.99 6.97 -13.17
C ASN A 429 -12.62 5.51 -13.53
N GLY A 430 -11.48 4.99 -13.04
CA GLY A 430 -10.96 3.68 -13.44
C GLY A 430 -9.88 3.72 -14.51
N GLU A 431 -9.73 4.86 -15.21
CA GLU A 431 -8.74 5.05 -16.27
C GLU A 431 -7.83 6.24 -15.96
N LYS A 432 -8.43 7.42 -15.74
CA LYS A 432 -7.77 8.71 -15.56
C LYS A 432 -8.20 9.41 -14.27
N ILE A 433 -7.28 10.24 -13.76
CA ILE A 433 -7.56 11.17 -12.67
C ILE A 433 -8.34 12.35 -13.24
N LEU A 434 -9.32 12.84 -12.49
CA LEU A 434 -10.26 13.88 -12.90
C LEU A 434 -9.95 15.19 -12.19
N GLY A 435 -10.18 16.29 -12.90
CA GLY A 435 -10.03 17.68 -12.41
C GLY A 435 -11.15 18.58 -12.93
N ASP A 436 -12.29 17.97 -13.25
CA ASP A 436 -13.51 18.68 -13.62
C ASP A 436 -14.29 19.09 -12.37
N LEU A 437 -14.96 20.24 -12.47
CA LEU A 437 -15.88 20.78 -11.48
C LEU A 437 -17.30 20.68 -12.03
N TYR A 438 -18.23 20.17 -11.22
CA TYR A 438 -19.66 20.21 -11.51
C TYR A 438 -20.42 20.90 -10.38
N SER A 439 -21.58 21.46 -10.71
CA SER A 439 -22.61 21.79 -9.74
C SER A 439 -23.90 21.00 -10.04
N PHE A 440 -24.61 20.62 -8.98
CA PHE A 440 -25.96 20.07 -9.05
C PHE A 440 -26.93 21.00 -8.35
N ASP A 441 -27.93 21.47 -9.10
CA ASP A 441 -29.03 22.29 -8.56
C ASP A 441 -30.13 21.37 -8.02
N VAL A 442 -30.35 21.35 -6.70
CA VAL A 442 -31.31 20.43 -6.07
C VAL A 442 -32.77 20.76 -6.41
N HIS A 443 -33.07 22.01 -6.78
CA HIS A 443 -34.42 22.46 -7.12
C HIS A 443 -34.74 22.18 -8.59
N LYS A 444 -33.83 22.56 -9.50
CA LYS A 444 -33.98 22.29 -10.95
C LYS A 444 -33.73 20.82 -11.29
N ARG A 445 -32.99 20.10 -10.45
CA ARG A 445 -32.48 18.74 -10.69
C ARG A 445 -31.72 18.66 -12.01
N LEU A 446 -30.67 19.48 -12.12
CA LEU A 446 -29.77 19.51 -13.26
C LEU A 446 -28.32 19.49 -12.79
N TRP A 447 -27.52 18.63 -13.42
CA TRP A 447 -26.07 18.73 -13.37
C TRP A 447 -25.59 19.75 -14.41
N LYS A 448 -24.61 20.57 -14.03
CA LYS A 448 -23.89 21.50 -14.89
C LYS A 448 -22.40 21.28 -14.69
N LYS A 449 -21.63 21.25 -15.76
CA LYS A 449 -20.18 21.33 -15.71
C LYS A 449 -19.81 22.81 -15.56
N GLU A 450 -19.06 23.14 -14.53
CA GLU A 450 -18.76 24.55 -14.24
C GLU A 450 -17.54 25.01 -15.03
N GLU A 451 -17.77 25.98 -15.94
CA GLU A 451 -16.72 26.77 -16.55
C GLU A 451 -16.40 27.94 -15.61
N VAL A 452 -15.15 28.01 -15.16
CA VAL A 452 -14.68 28.88 -14.08
C VAL A 452 -13.42 29.60 -14.54
N ALA A 453 -13.31 30.89 -14.23
CA ALA A 453 -12.14 31.69 -14.58
C ALA A 453 -10.89 31.29 -13.77
N GLY A 454 -9.72 31.62 -14.30
CA GLY A 454 -8.44 31.27 -13.69
C GLY A 454 -8.02 29.81 -13.95
N LYS A 455 -6.84 29.43 -13.45
CA LYS A 455 -6.32 28.06 -13.60
C LYS A 455 -7.08 27.14 -12.65
N SER A 456 -7.73 26.10 -13.14
CA SER A 456 -8.36 25.07 -12.29
C SER A 456 -7.29 24.22 -11.58
N PRO A 457 -7.55 23.67 -10.36
CA PRO A 457 -6.58 22.84 -9.66
C PRO A 457 -6.25 21.59 -10.45
N HIS A 458 -5.01 21.12 -10.36
CA HIS A 458 -4.61 19.90 -11.05
C HIS A 458 -5.50 18.71 -10.66
N ALA A 459 -5.87 17.91 -11.67
CA ALA A 459 -6.69 16.71 -11.52
C ALA A 459 -6.19 15.83 -10.38
N ARG A 460 -7.09 15.51 -9.43
CA ARG A 460 -6.73 14.82 -8.18
C ARG A 460 -7.88 14.01 -7.58
N PHE A 461 -7.51 12.98 -6.83
CA PHE A 461 -8.43 12.12 -6.08
C PHE A 461 -7.95 11.93 -4.64
N SER A 462 -8.84 11.51 -3.72
CA SER A 462 -8.57 11.39 -2.28
C SER A 462 -8.14 12.71 -1.61
N HIS A 463 -8.56 13.84 -2.17
CA HIS A 463 -8.39 15.19 -1.63
C HIS A 463 -9.56 15.56 -0.71
N SER A 464 -9.39 16.58 0.13
CA SER A 464 -10.49 17.15 0.92
C SER A 464 -11.01 18.42 0.26
N MET A 465 -12.32 18.66 0.42
CA MET A 465 -12.99 19.87 -0.02
C MET A 465 -13.78 20.45 1.15
N PHE A 466 -13.79 21.78 1.30
CA PHE A 466 -14.42 22.47 2.42
C PHE A 466 -15.04 23.80 1.96
N LEU A 467 -15.95 24.35 2.76
CA LEU A 467 -16.55 25.67 2.53
C LEU A 467 -16.08 26.65 3.62
N TYR A 468 -15.57 27.81 3.23
CA TYR A 468 -15.28 28.92 4.13
C TYR A 468 -15.86 30.22 3.55
N LYS A 469 -16.87 30.78 4.21
CA LYS A 469 -17.62 31.96 3.75
C LYS A 469 -18.22 31.72 2.35
N HIS A 470 -17.68 32.34 1.30
CA HIS A 470 -18.06 32.12 -0.11
C HIS A 470 -16.98 31.41 -0.94
N TYR A 471 -15.95 30.86 -0.28
CA TYR A 471 -14.86 30.12 -0.90
C TYR A 471 -15.05 28.60 -0.74
N LEU A 472 -15.00 27.87 -1.85
CA LEU A 472 -14.92 26.42 -1.88
C LEU A 472 -13.45 26.01 -1.98
N GLY A 473 -12.88 25.53 -0.87
CA GLY A 473 -11.47 25.16 -0.76
C GLY A 473 -11.19 23.70 -1.13
N VAL A 474 -10.09 23.45 -1.84
CA VAL A 474 -9.59 22.10 -2.20
C VAL A 474 -8.15 21.95 -1.74
N ILE A 475 -7.86 20.88 -0.99
CA ILE A 475 -6.55 20.62 -0.39
C ILE A 475 -6.20 19.12 -0.35
N GLY A 476 -4.91 18.80 -0.46
CA GLY A 476 -4.41 17.42 -0.43
C GLY A 476 -4.77 16.59 -1.68
N GLY A 477 -4.73 15.26 -1.53
CA GLY A 477 -5.01 14.30 -2.61
C GLY A 477 -3.77 13.74 -3.33
N CYS A 478 -4.03 13.03 -4.43
CA CYS A 478 -3.04 12.40 -5.31
C CYS A 478 -3.38 12.75 -6.78
N PRO A 479 -2.41 13.03 -7.68
CA PRO A 479 -0.96 12.93 -7.52
C PRO A 479 -0.40 13.91 -6.49
N VAL A 480 0.74 13.57 -5.90
CA VAL A 480 1.50 14.44 -4.99
C VAL A 480 2.71 14.98 -5.77
N GLY A 481 2.70 16.26 -6.10
CA GLY A 481 3.74 16.96 -6.84
C GLY A 481 4.19 18.25 -6.13
N GLN A 482 5.22 18.91 -6.66
CA GLN A 482 5.80 20.12 -6.07
C GLN A 482 4.82 21.30 -5.97
N HIS A 483 3.68 21.26 -6.67
CA HIS A 483 2.63 22.28 -6.62
C HIS A 483 1.57 22.04 -5.52
N ASP A 484 1.68 20.99 -4.69
CA ASP A 484 0.68 20.67 -3.66
C ASP A 484 0.89 21.39 -2.31
N GLN A 485 1.87 22.30 -2.22
CA GLN A 485 2.02 23.24 -1.10
C GLN A 485 1.08 24.46 -1.22
N VAL A 486 -0.09 24.27 -1.83
CA VAL A 486 -1.00 25.36 -2.20
C VAL A 486 -2.43 24.97 -1.88
N LEU A 487 -3.11 25.85 -1.15
CA LEU A 487 -4.55 25.80 -0.94
C LEU A 487 -5.23 26.44 -2.16
N ALA A 488 -6.03 25.66 -2.88
CA ALA A 488 -6.88 26.17 -3.95
C ALA A 488 -8.24 26.59 -3.38
N LEU A 489 -8.74 27.75 -3.81
CA LEU A 489 -10.00 28.34 -3.36
C LEU A 489 -10.79 28.78 -4.58
N LEU A 490 -11.98 28.24 -4.78
CA LEU A 490 -12.93 28.76 -5.74
C LEU A 490 -13.77 29.84 -5.07
N ASP A 491 -13.66 31.05 -5.58
CA ASP A 491 -14.56 32.15 -5.25
C ASP A 491 -15.92 31.93 -5.91
N LEU A 492 -16.96 31.65 -5.12
CA LEU A 492 -18.30 31.38 -5.63
C LEU A 492 -19.08 32.66 -5.99
N GLN A 493 -18.58 33.85 -5.64
CA GLN A 493 -19.21 35.12 -6.06
C GLN A 493 -18.71 35.54 -7.44
N PHE A 494 -17.40 35.40 -7.67
CA PHE A 494 -16.76 35.81 -8.93
C PHE A 494 -16.51 34.65 -9.91
N HIS A 495 -16.82 33.41 -9.52
CA HIS A 495 -16.55 32.19 -10.30
C HIS A 495 -15.09 32.14 -10.81
N VAL A 496 -14.13 32.32 -9.89
CA VAL A 496 -12.69 32.32 -10.20
C VAL A 496 -11.89 31.48 -9.23
N TRP A 497 -10.95 30.68 -9.75
CA TRP A 497 -9.97 29.96 -8.93
C TRP A 497 -8.84 30.86 -8.46
N LYS A 498 -8.64 30.85 -7.14
CA LYS A 498 -7.63 31.57 -6.36
C LYS A 498 -6.71 30.57 -5.67
N TYR A 499 -5.49 31.00 -5.37
CA TYR A 499 -4.44 30.14 -4.79
C TYR A 499 -3.71 30.86 -3.67
N VAL A 500 -3.43 30.14 -2.57
CA VAL A 500 -2.64 30.64 -1.45
C VAL A 500 -1.57 29.61 -1.07
N LYS A 501 -0.33 30.06 -0.92
CA LYS A 501 0.80 29.18 -0.57
C LYS A 501 0.71 28.78 0.91
N LEU A 502 0.98 27.51 1.20
CA LEU A 502 1.10 26.99 2.55
C LEU A 502 2.59 26.86 2.91
N ASN A 503 2.99 27.47 4.02
CA ASN A 503 4.31 27.26 4.61
C ASN A 503 4.33 25.89 5.32
N SER A 504 5.54 25.37 5.62
CA SER A 504 5.80 24.14 6.40
C SER A 504 5.23 22.78 5.91
N MET A 505 4.80 22.65 4.65
CA MET A 505 4.27 21.39 4.09
C MET A 505 5.27 20.23 3.82
N SER A 506 6.53 20.30 4.22
CA SER A 506 7.59 19.40 3.69
C SER A 506 7.49 17.93 4.10
N GLU A 507 6.65 17.57 5.08
CA GLU A 507 6.55 16.21 5.63
C GLU A 507 5.14 15.60 5.56
N GLU A 508 4.07 16.39 5.42
CA GLU A 508 2.69 15.94 5.60
C GLU A 508 2.03 15.38 4.34
N LEU A 509 1.14 14.39 4.51
CA LEU A 509 0.47 13.65 3.43
C LEU A 509 -1.06 13.66 3.62
N PHE A 510 -1.71 14.75 3.23
CA PHE A 510 -3.17 14.95 3.30
C PHE A 510 -3.98 14.12 2.29
N LEU A 511 -3.64 12.85 2.14
CA LEU A 511 -4.34 11.88 1.32
C LEU A 511 -5.39 11.15 2.17
N ARG A 512 -6.68 11.37 1.87
CA ARG A 512 -7.82 10.89 2.69
C ARG A 512 -7.77 11.35 4.16
N CYS A 513 -7.35 12.59 4.37
CA CYS A 513 -7.64 13.33 5.59
C CYS A 513 -9.12 13.76 5.60
N THR A 514 -9.56 14.39 6.69
CA THR A 514 -10.77 15.21 6.72
C THR A 514 -10.39 16.67 6.96
N ALA A 515 -11.16 17.62 6.42
CA ALA A 515 -10.91 19.05 6.58
C ALA A 515 -12.20 19.75 7.03
N ASN A 516 -12.18 20.33 8.23
CA ASN A 516 -13.33 20.91 8.91
C ASN A 516 -13.05 22.39 9.18
N VAL A 517 -13.95 23.28 8.78
CA VAL A 517 -13.83 24.71 9.08
C VAL A 517 -14.54 25.02 10.39
N ILE A 518 -13.85 25.72 11.29
CA ILE A 518 -14.29 26.01 12.65
C ILE A 518 -13.94 27.46 12.94
N SER A 519 -14.97 28.29 13.03
CA SER A 519 -14.84 29.76 12.98
C SER A 519 -14.03 30.21 11.75
N ASP A 520 -12.79 30.67 11.94
CA ASP A 520 -11.87 31.05 10.86
C ASP A 520 -10.66 30.10 10.71
N ASP A 521 -10.68 28.93 11.33
CA ASP A 521 -9.60 27.95 11.26
C ASP A 521 -10.02 26.69 10.48
N LEU A 522 -9.17 26.23 9.57
CA LEU A 522 -9.27 24.93 8.92
C LEU A 522 -8.54 23.88 9.76
N VAL A 523 -9.30 22.99 10.40
CA VAL A 523 -8.77 21.85 11.16
C VAL A 523 -8.73 20.64 10.26
N MET A 524 -7.53 20.12 10.00
CA MET A 524 -7.34 18.89 9.23
C MET A 524 -6.93 17.75 10.16
N VAL A 525 -7.61 16.62 10.02
CA VAL A 525 -7.39 15.44 10.86
C VAL A 525 -6.94 14.28 9.99
N GLY A 526 -5.84 13.65 10.39
CA GLY A 526 -5.28 12.45 9.76
C GLY A 526 -4.95 12.64 8.29
N GLY A 527 -5.13 11.57 7.53
CA GLY A 527 -4.55 11.38 6.19
C GLY A 527 -3.30 10.50 6.27
N GLY A 528 -2.81 10.10 5.11
CA GLY A 528 -1.55 9.37 5.01
C GLY A 528 -1.41 8.50 3.77
N ALA A 529 -0.27 7.84 3.64
CA ALA A 529 0.01 6.89 2.57
C ALA A 529 0.57 5.58 3.12
N ALA A 530 -0.07 4.47 2.73
CA ALA A 530 0.46 3.13 2.92
C ALA A 530 1.34 2.75 1.70
N CYS A 531 2.67 2.73 1.89
CA CYS A 531 3.63 2.28 0.89
C CYS A 531 4.27 0.95 1.30
N TYR A 532 4.30 -0.02 0.38
CA TYR A 532 4.88 -1.34 0.61
C TYR A 532 6.37 -1.30 1.03
N ALA A 533 7.10 -0.26 0.63
CA ALA A 533 8.53 -0.10 0.92
C ALA A 533 8.86 0.71 2.20
N PHE A 534 7.95 1.55 2.68
CA PHE A 534 8.20 2.50 3.78
C PHE A 534 7.24 2.38 4.97
N GLY A 535 6.27 1.46 4.90
CA GLY A 535 5.20 1.34 5.88
C GLY A 535 4.04 2.30 5.60
N THR A 536 3.19 2.52 6.61
CA THR A 536 2.13 3.54 6.54
C THR A 536 2.59 4.79 7.29
N LYS A 537 2.78 5.90 6.58
CA LYS A 537 2.91 7.23 7.19
C LYS A 537 1.52 7.81 7.34
N PHE A 538 1.19 8.29 8.52
CA PHE A 538 0.00 9.08 8.80
C PHE A 538 0.38 10.55 8.95
N SER A 539 -0.60 11.42 8.78
CA SER A 539 -0.50 12.85 9.06
C SER A 539 -0.97 13.19 10.46
N GLU A 540 -0.29 14.14 11.10
CA GLU A 540 -0.67 14.66 12.41
C GLU A 540 -1.84 15.66 12.27
N PRO A 541 -2.67 15.87 13.31
CA PRO A 541 -3.73 16.87 13.27
C PRO A 541 -3.14 18.29 13.21
N ILE A 542 -3.60 19.08 12.25
CA ILE A 542 -3.11 20.45 12.01
C ILE A 542 -4.24 21.48 11.94
N LYS A 543 -3.86 22.74 12.11
CA LYS A 543 -4.74 23.90 12.10
C LYS A 543 -4.16 25.01 11.21
N ILE A 544 -4.92 25.45 10.22
CA ILE A 544 -4.55 26.54 9.29
C ILE A 544 -5.51 27.70 9.49
N ASN A 545 -4.99 28.87 9.87
CA ASN A 545 -5.84 30.06 10.03
C ASN A 545 -6.21 30.67 8.67
N LEU A 546 -7.51 30.85 8.41
CA LEU A 546 -8.06 31.36 7.16
C LEU A 546 -8.42 32.86 7.21
N ILE A 547 -8.22 33.55 8.34
CA ILE A 547 -8.49 35.00 8.44
C ILE A 547 -7.82 35.80 7.31
N PRO A 548 -6.54 35.56 6.93
CA PRO A 548 -5.91 36.28 5.82
C PRO A 548 -6.71 36.16 4.52
N VAL A 549 -7.26 34.98 4.21
CA VAL A 549 -8.07 34.72 3.00
C VAL A 549 -9.32 35.60 2.93
N ALA A 550 -9.89 35.97 4.09
CA ALA A 550 -11.07 36.82 4.18
C ALA A 550 -10.77 38.33 4.13
N VAL A 551 -9.50 38.74 4.25
CA VAL A 551 -9.07 40.16 4.30
C VAL A 551 -8.24 40.56 3.07
N MET A 552 -7.73 39.60 2.30
CA MET A 552 -7.01 39.84 1.03
C MET A 552 -7.85 40.64 0.02
N SER A 553 -7.22 41.65 -0.59
CA SER A 553 -7.75 42.44 -1.70
C SER A 553 -7.54 41.74 -3.05
N GLN A 554 -8.15 42.23 -4.13
CA GLN A 554 -7.98 41.63 -5.46
C GLN A 554 -6.52 41.60 -5.94
N ASP A 555 -5.69 42.54 -5.48
CA ASP A 555 -4.28 42.68 -5.89
C ASP A 555 -3.33 41.72 -5.13
N ASP A 556 -3.78 41.09 -4.04
CA ASP A 556 -2.97 40.20 -3.20
C ASP A 556 -2.89 38.74 -3.73
N TRP A 557 -3.58 38.43 -4.84
CA TRP A 557 -3.65 37.05 -5.36
C TRP A 557 -2.57 36.73 -6.40
N HIS A 558 -1.81 35.66 -6.12
CA HIS A 558 -0.73 35.22 -6.97
C HIS A 558 -1.25 34.51 -8.24
N VAL A 559 -1.00 35.11 -9.40
CA VAL A 559 -1.08 34.42 -10.70
C VAL A 559 0.26 33.67 -10.93
N PRO A 560 0.28 32.33 -11.08
CA PRO A 560 1.52 31.59 -11.27
C PRO A 560 2.23 31.97 -12.57
N SER A 561 3.38 32.65 -12.46
CA SER A 561 4.12 33.23 -13.57
C SER A 561 5.05 32.26 -14.31
N GLU A 562 4.54 31.07 -14.67
CA GLU A 562 5.17 30.17 -15.65
C GLU A 562 4.11 29.51 -16.53
N LEU A 563 3.74 30.20 -17.63
CA LEU A 563 3.17 29.65 -18.88
C LEU A 563 2.86 30.76 -19.93
N SER A 564 3.65 31.84 -19.97
CA SER A 564 3.52 32.90 -20.99
C SER A 564 4.04 32.51 -22.39
N LYS A 565 4.34 31.22 -22.60
CA LYS A 565 4.66 30.59 -23.89
C LYS A 565 4.01 29.20 -23.90
N ILE A 566 3.32 28.85 -25.01
CA ILE A 566 2.51 27.64 -25.33
C ILE A 566 1.04 27.98 -25.69
N GLY A 567 0.55 29.17 -25.34
CA GLY A 567 -0.77 29.67 -25.77
C GLY A 567 -0.88 30.07 -27.25
N GLU A 568 -0.40 29.27 -28.20
CA GLU A 568 -0.58 29.53 -29.64
C GLU A 568 -0.38 28.28 -30.54
N LYS A 569 -1.29 27.29 -30.43
CA LYS A 569 -1.69 26.37 -31.53
C LYS A 569 -2.85 25.46 -31.09
N LEU A 570 -3.72 25.11 -32.05
CA LEU A 570 -4.85 24.16 -31.94
C LEU A 570 -6.11 24.65 -31.19
N VAL A 571 -6.64 25.78 -31.68
CA VAL A 571 -8.08 25.89 -31.99
C VAL A 571 -8.21 25.73 -33.51
N THR A 572 -9.32 25.18 -34.02
CA THR A 572 -9.49 24.42 -35.30
C THR A 572 -8.97 22.98 -35.16
N ASP A 573 -9.72 21.90 -35.49
CA ASP A 573 -10.86 21.79 -36.42
C ASP A 573 -12.16 21.13 -35.89
N GLN A 574 -13.16 21.18 -36.76
CA GLN A 574 -14.62 21.17 -36.62
C GLN A 574 -15.33 19.82 -36.36
N TYR A 575 -16.61 19.93 -35.99
CA TYR A 575 -17.66 18.91 -36.02
C TYR A 575 -18.10 18.53 -37.45
N GLU A 576 -18.23 17.24 -37.74
CA GLU A 576 -19.30 16.59 -38.56
C GLU A 576 -19.42 15.12 -38.07
N GLY A 577 -20.56 14.42 -38.02
CA GLY A 577 -21.93 14.82 -38.37
C GLY A 577 -22.70 13.74 -39.16
N VAL A 578 -23.04 12.58 -38.58
CA VAL A 578 -23.92 11.57 -39.25
C VAL A 578 -24.94 10.95 -38.29
N THR A 579 -26.21 11.01 -38.70
CA THR A 579 -27.39 10.38 -38.07
C THR A 579 -27.69 9.00 -38.68
N GLY A 580 -28.36 8.11 -37.93
CA GLY A 580 -28.88 6.85 -38.50
C GLY A 580 -29.61 5.94 -37.51
N GLU A 581 -30.95 5.97 -37.54
CA GLU A 581 -31.79 4.94 -36.90
C GLU A 581 -31.91 3.69 -37.80
N ILE A 582 -31.79 2.48 -37.25
CA ILE A 582 -32.44 1.26 -37.78
C ILE A 582 -32.94 0.40 -36.60
N ASN A 583 -34.06 -0.29 -36.80
CA ASN A 583 -34.88 -0.94 -35.76
C ASN A 583 -35.19 -2.41 -36.15
N PHE A 584 -35.54 -3.26 -35.17
CA PHE A 584 -35.93 -4.70 -35.30
C PHE A 584 -34.82 -5.71 -35.72
N LYS A 585 -34.89 -7.03 -35.45
CA LYS A 585 -35.99 -7.91 -35.01
C LYS A 585 -35.48 -9.17 -34.26
N PHE A 586 -36.38 -9.86 -33.55
CA PHE A 586 -36.19 -11.17 -32.88
C PHE A 586 -36.88 -12.29 -33.70
N GLU A 587 -36.29 -13.50 -33.78
CA GLU A 587 -36.87 -14.82 -34.14
C GLU A 587 -35.69 -15.84 -34.24
N GLY A 588 -35.77 -17.15 -33.93
CA GLY A 588 -36.85 -17.99 -33.39
C GLY A 588 -36.81 -19.43 -33.95
N LEU A 589 -36.63 -20.47 -33.11
CA LEU A 589 -36.79 -21.95 -33.37
C LEU A 589 -36.66 -22.66 -31.99
N GLN A 590 -37.54 -23.50 -31.41
CA GLN A 590 -38.47 -24.59 -31.87
C GLN A 590 -37.74 -25.76 -32.56
N ILE A 591 -37.95 -27.08 -32.33
CA ILE A 591 -38.86 -27.97 -31.53
C ILE A 591 -38.08 -29.31 -31.27
N GLY A 592 -38.39 -30.25 -30.35
CA GLY A 592 -39.40 -30.38 -29.29
C GLY A 592 -39.94 -31.84 -29.11
N ASN A 593 -40.28 -32.24 -27.86
CA ASN A 593 -41.03 -33.46 -27.42
C ASN A 593 -40.50 -34.90 -27.63
N SER A 594 -40.43 -35.67 -26.53
CA SER A 594 -41.18 -36.93 -26.23
C SER A 594 -40.62 -37.57 -24.94
N GLN A 595 -41.36 -37.76 -23.83
CA GLN A 595 -42.51 -38.63 -23.52
C GLN A 595 -42.18 -40.08 -23.08
N THR A 596 -42.39 -40.34 -21.77
CA THR A 596 -42.95 -41.59 -21.16
C THR A 596 -42.12 -42.89 -21.25
N SER A 597 -42.19 -43.90 -20.36
CA SER A 597 -43.26 -44.40 -19.47
C SER A 597 -42.65 -45.36 -18.39
N THR A 598 -42.88 -45.18 -17.07
CA THR A 598 -43.82 -45.91 -16.14
C THR A 598 -43.43 -47.33 -15.65
N GLN A 599 -43.97 -47.67 -14.47
CA GLN A 599 -44.22 -49.01 -13.85
C GLN A 599 -43.13 -49.64 -12.94
N ASP A 600 -43.46 -50.37 -11.85
CA ASP A 600 -44.60 -50.36 -10.88
C ASP A 600 -44.35 -51.36 -9.72
N SER A 601 -45.22 -51.34 -8.68
CA SER A 601 -45.50 -52.40 -7.66
C SER A 601 -44.46 -52.67 -6.53
N HIS A 602 -44.78 -52.52 -5.23
CA HIS A 602 -45.64 -53.30 -4.28
C HIS A 602 -44.92 -54.57 -3.72
N SER A 603 -45.05 -55.03 -2.46
CA SER A 603 -46.17 -55.01 -1.47
C SER A 603 -45.75 -55.33 0.01
N GLU A 604 -46.62 -54.99 1.00
CA GLU A 604 -46.95 -55.69 2.30
C GLU A 604 -45.82 -55.98 3.36
N ALA A 605 -45.91 -55.65 4.68
CA ALA A 605 -46.86 -55.97 5.78
C ALA A 605 -46.68 -57.41 6.37
N GLU A 606 -46.76 -57.75 7.67
CA GLU A 606 -47.05 -57.11 9.00
C GLU A 606 -46.62 -58.13 10.14
N PRO A 607 -46.98 -58.07 11.46
CA PRO A 607 -46.97 -57.01 12.51
C PRO A 607 -46.35 -57.44 13.89
N ASN A 608 -46.40 -56.53 14.89
CA ASN A 608 -46.41 -56.73 16.36
C ASN A 608 -45.18 -57.22 17.17
N GLY A 609 -44.76 -56.37 18.11
CA GLY A 609 -44.01 -56.69 19.33
C GLY A 609 -43.99 -55.49 20.29
N VAL A 610 -44.51 -55.66 21.50
CA VAL A 610 -44.54 -54.61 22.55
C VAL A 610 -43.50 -54.96 23.61
N ASP A 611 -42.60 -54.03 23.92
CA ASP A 611 -41.87 -54.01 25.20
C ASP A 611 -41.48 -52.58 25.60
N ASP A 612 -41.14 -52.40 26.87
CA ASP A 612 -41.24 -51.14 27.61
C ASP A 612 -40.02 -50.19 27.48
N GLY A 613 -40.29 -48.90 27.63
CA GLY A 613 -39.51 -48.11 28.60
C GLY A 613 -38.04 -47.71 28.34
N HIS A 614 -37.61 -47.36 27.12
CA HIS A 614 -36.43 -46.48 26.96
C HIS A 614 -36.64 -45.37 25.91
N GLN A 615 -37.02 -44.19 26.38
CA GLN A 615 -37.05 -42.96 25.59
C GLN A 615 -35.60 -42.50 25.34
N MET A 616 -34.97 -42.99 24.27
CA MET A 616 -33.66 -42.49 23.84
C MET A 616 -33.77 -41.01 23.47
N VAL A 617 -33.13 -40.15 24.26
CA VAL A 617 -33.04 -38.72 23.97
C VAL A 617 -32.07 -38.52 22.81
N ALA A 618 -32.60 -38.27 21.62
CA ALA A 618 -31.79 -37.93 20.45
C ALA A 618 -30.99 -36.64 20.73
N SER A 619 -29.67 -36.74 20.69
CA SER A 619 -28.76 -35.63 20.97
C SER A 619 -28.62 -34.63 19.82
N HIS A 620 -29.03 -34.99 18.61
CA HIS A 620 -28.89 -34.16 17.42
C HIS A 620 -30.18 -34.22 16.57
N TRP A 621 -30.51 -33.10 15.93
CA TRP A 621 -31.77 -32.91 15.22
C TRP A 621 -31.56 -32.37 13.80
N VAL A 622 -32.53 -32.69 12.94
CA VAL A 622 -32.68 -32.17 11.57
C VAL A 622 -34.09 -31.63 11.35
N VAL A 623 -34.21 -30.67 10.44
CA VAL A 623 -35.49 -30.24 9.86
C VAL A 623 -35.58 -30.80 8.44
N GLN A 624 -36.59 -31.62 8.21
CA GLN A 624 -36.97 -32.12 6.89
C GLN A 624 -37.85 -31.08 6.20
N LEU A 625 -37.51 -30.75 4.95
CA LEU A 625 -38.23 -29.81 4.09
C LEU A 625 -38.50 -30.41 2.72
N ASP A 626 -39.62 -30.04 2.12
CA ASP A 626 -39.97 -30.31 0.73
C ASP A 626 -38.82 -29.85 -0.21
N ARG A 627 -38.34 -30.70 -1.12
CA ARG A 627 -37.17 -30.39 -1.97
C ARG A 627 -37.34 -29.14 -2.83
N LYS A 628 -38.58 -28.84 -3.24
CA LYS A 628 -38.95 -27.60 -3.96
C LYS A 628 -38.72 -26.32 -3.12
N TYR A 629 -38.78 -26.41 -1.79
CA TYR A 629 -38.56 -25.29 -0.87
C TYR A 629 -37.21 -25.36 -0.13
N ALA A 630 -36.42 -26.41 -0.36
CA ALA A 630 -35.16 -26.65 0.34
C ALA A 630 -34.15 -25.49 0.26
N LYS A 631 -34.11 -24.72 -0.85
CA LYS A 631 -33.28 -23.51 -0.94
C LYS A 631 -33.80 -22.43 0.02
N LEU A 632 -35.08 -22.08 -0.07
CA LEU A 632 -35.72 -21.06 0.77
C LEU A 632 -35.58 -21.41 2.26
N GLY A 633 -35.91 -22.64 2.64
CA GLY A 633 -35.81 -23.09 4.03
C GLY A 633 -34.38 -23.15 4.55
N LYS A 634 -33.40 -23.55 3.72
CA LYS A 634 -31.97 -23.44 4.07
C LYS A 634 -31.56 -22.00 4.33
N ASP A 635 -31.96 -21.08 3.46
CA ASP A 635 -31.59 -19.67 3.55
C ASP A 635 -32.27 -19.01 4.77
N ILE A 636 -33.50 -19.39 5.12
CA ILE A 636 -34.15 -19.05 6.41
C ILE A 636 -33.34 -19.59 7.59
N LEU A 637 -33.09 -20.91 7.64
CA LEU A 637 -32.38 -21.54 8.76
C LEU A 637 -30.98 -20.91 8.94
N LYS A 638 -30.30 -20.58 7.83
CA LYS A 638 -28.99 -19.91 7.86
C LYS A 638 -29.07 -18.47 8.37
N LYS A 639 -30.08 -17.67 7.97
CA LYS A 639 -30.24 -16.27 8.44
C LYS A 639 -30.30 -16.19 9.95
N PHE A 640 -31.09 -17.06 10.59
CA PHE A 640 -31.38 -16.99 12.02
C PHE A 640 -30.43 -17.80 12.91
N GLY A 641 -29.31 -18.33 12.38
CA GLY A 641 -28.40 -19.19 13.16
C GLY A 641 -29.01 -20.54 13.57
N TRP A 642 -30.08 -20.95 12.88
CA TRP A 642 -30.81 -22.18 13.13
C TRP A 642 -30.22 -23.38 12.38
N LEU A 643 -29.52 -23.13 11.27
CA LEU A 643 -28.78 -24.13 10.52
C LEU A 643 -27.44 -24.42 11.20
N ASP A 644 -27.18 -25.69 11.52
CA ASP A 644 -25.86 -26.15 11.91
C ASP A 644 -24.95 -26.19 10.66
N LEU A 645 -23.91 -25.35 10.65
CA LEU A 645 -22.98 -25.21 9.54
C LEU A 645 -21.82 -26.22 9.57
N GLU A 646 -21.64 -26.97 10.66
CA GLU A 646 -20.60 -27.99 10.79
C GLU A 646 -21.01 -29.31 10.13
N ARG A 647 -22.32 -29.59 10.05
CA ARG A 647 -22.94 -30.76 9.40
C ARG A 647 -23.48 -30.41 8.00
N LYS A 648 -23.44 -31.37 7.06
CA LYS A 648 -24.02 -31.19 5.71
C LYS A 648 -25.46 -31.68 5.61
N ALA A 649 -26.32 -30.88 4.98
CA ALA A 649 -27.67 -31.29 4.56
C ALA A 649 -27.65 -32.45 3.55
N TYR A 650 -28.69 -33.28 3.57
CA TYR A 650 -28.80 -34.50 2.75
C TYR A 650 -30.26 -34.77 2.32
N PRO A 651 -30.51 -35.39 1.15
CA PRO A 651 -31.85 -35.84 0.78
C PRO A 651 -32.26 -37.08 1.60
N GLN A 652 -33.54 -37.21 1.93
CA GLN A 652 -34.08 -38.44 2.50
C GLN A 652 -34.28 -39.49 1.37
N GLY A 653 -34.50 -40.76 1.72
CA GLY A 653 -34.39 -41.91 0.79
C GLY A 653 -35.29 -41.87 -0.45
N ASP A 654 -36.41 -41.14 -0.42
CA ASP A 654 -37.31 -40.96 -1.58
C ASP A 654 -36.88 -39.82 -2.53
N GLY A 655 -35.89 -39.01 -2.15
CA GLY A 655 -35.40 -37.86 -2.90
C GLY A 655 -36.38 -36.68 -3.01
N THR A 656 -37.55 -36.74 -2.37
CA THR A 656 -38.59 -35.71 -2.37
C THR A 656 -38.39 -34.66 -1.27
N HIS A 657 -37.71 -35.03 -0.19
CA HIS A 657 -37.37 -34.14 0.92
C HIS A 657 -35.86 -33.99 1.12
N ILE A 658 -35.45 -32.87 1.74
CA ILE A 658 -34.08 -32.59 2.16
C ILE A 658 -34.05 -32.31 3.67
N CYS A 659 -33.20 -33.03 4.38
CA CYS A 659 -32.93 -32.87 5.80
C CYS A 659 -31.81 -31.85 6.02
N PHE A 660 -32.07 -30.85 6.86
CA PHE A 660 -31.15 -29.79 7.24
C PHE A 660 -30.75 -29.95 8.71
N PRO A 661 -29.46 -30.16 9.02
CA PRO A 661 -28.93 -30.12 10.38
C PRO A 661 -29.27 -28.81 11.07
N VAL A 662 -29.89 -28.88 12.25
CA VAL A 662 -30.29 -27.68 13.02
C VAL A 662 -29.62 -27.62 14.39
N THR A 663 -29.52 -26.39 14.90
CA THR A 663 -28.96 -26.07 16.22
C THR A 663 -29.97 -26.33 17.34
N GLU A 664 -29.49 -26.50 18.58
CA GLU A 664 -30.35 -26.63 19.76
C GLU A 664 -31.28 -25.42 19.95
N ILE A 665 -30.78 -24.22 19.61
CA ILE A 665 -31.56 -22.96 19.63
C ILE A 665 -32.82 -23.08 18.78
N PHE A 666 -32.71 -23.63 17.57
CA PHE A 666 -33.89 -23.89 16.73
C PHE A 666 -34.83 -24.91 17.39
N CYS A 667 -34.28 -25.95 18.00
CA CYS A 667 -35.08 -27.03 18.60
C CYS A 667 -35.93 -26.55 19.77
N VAL A 668 -35.45 -25.58 20.57
CA VAL A 668 -36.22 -24.90 21.62
C VAL A 668 -37.30 -24.01 21.01
N VAL A 669 -36.90 -23.07 20.13
CA VAL A 669 -37.80 -22.06 19.55
C VAL A 669 -38.93 -22.66 18.69
N PHE A 670 -38.67 -23.79 18.02
CA PHE A 670 -39.67 -24.51 17.23
C PHE A 670 -40.68 -25.30 18.11
N TYR A 671 -40.34 -25.58 19.36
CA TYR A 671 -41.19 -26.36 20.30
C TYR A 671 -42.03 -25.45 21.20
N GLU A 672 -41.43 -24.43 21.82
CA GLU A 672 -42.12 -23.52 22.74
C GLU A 672 -43.31 -22.79 22.11
N LYS A 673 -43.21 -22.45 20.81
CA LYS A 673 -44.27 -21.72 20.08
C LYS A 673 -45.40 -22.60 19.54
N GLN A 674 -45.38 -23.93 19.73
CA GLN A 674 -46.53 -24.78 19.39
C GLN A 674 -47.68 -24.66 20.41
N HIS A 675 -47.41 -24.21 21.63
CA HIS A 675 -48.41 -24.15 22.72
C HIS A 675 -48.95 -22.74 23.03
N HIS A 676 -48.73 -21.74 22.16
CA HIS A 676 -49.16 -20.35 22.40
C HIS A 676 -49.96 -19.70 21.25
N PHE A 677 -50.50 -20.50 20.33
CA PHE A 677 -51.45 -20.04 19.30
C PHE A 677 -52.92 -20.22 19.71
N GLY A 678 -53.27 -19.72 20.90
CA GLY A 678 -54.64 -19.53 21.35
C GLY A 678 -54.95 -18.04 21.51
N ASP A 679 -55.95 -17.55 20.77
CA ASP A 679 -56.52 -16.20 20.84
C ASP A 679 -55.56 -14.99 20.86
N LYS A 680 -55.26 -14.47 19.67
CA LYS A 680 -55.78 -13.15 19.24
C LYS A 680 -55.59 -12.92 17.75
N SER A 681 -56.70 -12.76 17.04
CA SER A 681 -56.75 -12.41 15.61
C SER A 681 -57.06 -10.91 15.47
N GLU A 682 -56.18 -10.19 14.77
CA GLU A 682 -56.40 -8.94 14.00
C GLU A 682 -55.01 -8.32 13.72
N ALA A 683 -54.50 -8.18 12.50
CA ALA A 683 -55.07 -8.43 11.19
C ALA A 683 -54.20 -9.41 10.36
N LEU A 684 -54.72 -10.62 10.13
CA LEU A 684 -54.13 -11.59 9.20
C LEU A 684 -55.19 -12.03 8.20
N ASN A 685 -55.26 -11.38 7.04
CA ASN A 685 -55.99 -11.88 5.87
C ASN A 685 -55.60 -11.13 4.59
N THR A 686 -54.61 -11.67 3.87
CA THR A 686 -54.69 -12.04 2.42
C THR A 686 -53.30 -12.20 1.78
N PHE A 687 -52.49 -13.14 2.27
CA PHE A 687 -51.46 -13.76 1.42
C PHE A 687 -52.04 -15.03 0.78
N HIS A 688 -52.89 -14.84 -0.24
CA HIS A 688 -53.33 -15.96 -1.07
C HIS A 688 -52.15 -16.43 -1.94
N VAL A 689 -51.59 -17.61 -1.64
CA VAL A 689 -50.60 -18.29 -2.49
C VAL A 689 -51.28 -18.81 -3.77
N SER A 690 -51.55 -17.89 -4.69
CA SER A 690 -52.28 -18.14 -5.95
C SER A 690 -51.58 -17.58 -7.19
N LYS A 691 -50.35 -17.07 -7.04
CA LYS A 691 -49.43 -16.82 -8.17
C LYS A 691 -48.34 -17.90 -8.20
N PRO A 692 -48.02 -18.50 -9.36
CA PRO A 692 -46.85 -19.36 -9.51
C PRO A 692 -45.57 -18.57 -9.19
N PHE A 693 -44.64 -19.17 -8.45
CA PHE A 693 -43.36 -18.55 -8.08
C PHE A 693 -42.46 -18.35 -9.32
N THR A 694 -42.46 -17.15 -9.89
CA THR A 694 -41.56 -16.74 -10.97
C THR A 694 -40.40 -15.90 -10.45
N GLY A 695 -39.33 -16.57 -9.99
CA GLY A 695 -37.95 -16.03 -9.94
C GLY A 695 -37.61 -14.93 -8.92
N GLU A 696 -38.52 -14.01 -8.62
CA GLU A 696 -38.29 -12.91 -7.68
C GLU A 696 -38.49 -13.41 -6.24
N GLY A 697 -37.37 -13.60 -5.54
CA GLY A 697 -37.34 -14.22 -4.22
C GLY A 697 -37.89 -13.32 -3.12
N ILE A 698 -38.56 -13.93 -2.15
CA ILE A 698 -38.90 -13.30 -0.86
C ILE A 698 -37.62 -12.71 -0.26
N LEU A 699 -37.64 -11.40 0.06
CA LEU A 699 -36.55 -10.73 0.77
C LEU A 699 -36.45 -11.27 2.19
N LEU A 700 -35.66 -12.32 2.36
CA LEU A 700 -35.44 -13.00 3.64
C LEU A 700 -34.91 -12.04 4.72
N ASN A 701 -34.35 -10.90 4.37
CA ASN A 701 -33.84 -9.92 5.34
C ASN A 701 -34.95 -9.27 6.18
N GLU A 702 -36.16 -9.10 5.66
CA GLU A 702 -37.25 -8.37 6.32
C GLU A 702 -38.15 -9.24 7.20
N ILE A 703 -38.11 -10.57 7.05
CA ILE A 703 -38.96 -11.45 7.85
C ILE A 703 -38.46 -11.56 9.30
N SER A 704 -39.39 -11.52 10.26
CA SER A 704 -39.16 -11.78 11.68
C SER A 704 -39.03 -13.29 11.96
N SER A 705 -38.55 -13.66 13.15
CA SER A 705 -38.40 -15.07 13.54
C SER A 705 -39.73 -15.81 13.63
N SER A 706 -40.84 -15.15 14.01
CA SER A 706 -42.18 -15.76 13.99
C SER A 706 -42.67 -16.00 12.56
N THR A 707 -42.52 -15.03 11.66
CA THR A 707 -42.87 -15.16 10.24
C THR A 707 -42.04 -16.24 9.56
N ALA A 708 -40.75 -16.34 9.88
CA ALA A 708 -39.85 -17.38 9.39
C ALA A 708 -40.28 -18.80 9.81
N LEU A 709 -40.73 -18.98 11.06
CA LEU A 709 -41.25 -20.27 11.54
C LEU A 709 -42.57 -20.65 10.84
N HIS A 710 -43.44 -19.67 10.58
CA HIS A 710 -44.67 -19.91 9.81
C HIS A 710 -44.36 -20.34 8.37
N LEU A 711 -43.46 -19.61 7.69
CA LEU A 711 -43.01 -19.93 6.33
C LEU A 711 -42.35 -21.31 6.25
N LEU A 712 -41.51 -21.68 7.23
CA LEU A 712 -40.94 -23.04 7.31
C LEU A 712 -42.05 -24.09 7.43
N LYS A 713 -43.07 -23.86 8.27
CA LYS A 713 -44.21 -24.77 8.44
C LYS A 713 -45.04 -24.92 7.16
N GLU A 714 -45.30 -23.83 6.44
CA GLU A 714 -45.98 -23.87 5.12
C GLU A 714 -45.12 -24.53 4.04
N CYS A 715 -43.79 -24.51 4.18
CA CYS A 715 -42.84 -25.27 3.36
C CYS A 715 -42.70 -26.76 3.78
N GLY A 716 -43.56 -27.25 4.68
CA GLY A 716 -43.56 -28.65 5.13
C GLY A 716 -42.51 -29.01 6.19
N ALA A 717 -41.96 -28.03 6.92
CA ALA A 717 -40.93 -28.29 7.93
C ALA A 717 -41.40 -29.25 9.03
N THR A 718 -40.77 -30.43 9.09
CA THR A 718 -40.95 -31.41 10.16
C THR A 718 -39.61 -31.67 10.86
N LYS A 719 -39.63 -31.79 12.19
CA LYS A 719 -38.41 -32.00 13.01
C LYS A 719 -38.22 -33.48 13.28
N HIS A 720 -37.04 -34.02 12.96
CA HIS A 720 -36.69 -35.43 13.17
C HIS A 720 -35.35 -35.54 13.92
N ALA A 721 -35.13 -36.67 14.59
CA ALA A 721 -33.82 -37.02 15.11
C ALA A 721 -32.83 -37.22 13.96
N ASP A 722 -31.60 -36.73 14.09
CA ASP A 722 -30.57 -36.93 13.08
C ASP A 722 -29.81 -38.23 13.39
N GLU A 723 -30.12 -39.30 12.67
CA GLU A 723 -29.47 -40.62 12.82
C GLU A 723 -28.21 -40.76 11.94
N VAL A 724 -27.87 -39.75 11.13
CA VAL A 724 -26.86 -39.82 10.04
C VAL A 724 -25.53 -39.12 10.41
N VAL A 725 -25.25 -38.98 11.71
CA VAL A 725 -24.34 -37.96 12.29
C VAL A 725 -22.86 -38.05 11.86
N GLU A 726 -22.31 -39.21 11.51
CA GLU A 726 -20.84 -39.38 11.47
C GLU A 726 -20.09 -38.81 10.26
N VAL A 727 -20.70 -38.62 9.09
CA VAL A 727 -19.93 -38.72 7.82
C VAL A 727 -19.46 -37.40 7.17
N ARG A 728 -19.98 -36.21 7.53
CA ARG A 728 -19.83 -35.01 6.65
C ARG A 728 -19.57 -33.65 7.33
N ARG A 729 -18.30 -33.37 7.69
CA ARG A 729 -17.76 -32.03 8.04
C ARG A 729 -17.40 -31.15 6.83
N ALA A 730 -17.21 -29.85 7.05
CA ALA A 730 -16.77 -28.83 6.06
C ALA A 730 -15.23 -28.73 5.90
N SER A 731 -14.74 -28.11 4.82
CA SER A 731 -13.31 -28.04 4.45
C SER A 731 -12.57 -26.83 5.05
N LYS A 732 -11.36 -27.07 5.60
CA LYS A 732 -10.47 -26.05 6.19
C LYS A 732 -9.67 -25.26 5.14
N SER A 733 -9.11 -24.12 5.52
CA SER A 733 -8.22 -23.33 4.65
C SER A 733 -6.85 -24.00 4.47
N PRO A 734 -6.11 -23.77 3.36
CA PRO A 734 -4.79 -24.37 3.15
C PRO A 734 -3.76 -23.99 4.22
N LEU A 735 -3.77 -22.73 4.68
CA LEU A 735 -2.90 -22.25 5.74
C LEU A 735 -3.18 -22.99 7.06
N ASN A 736 -4.44 -23.05 7.49
CA ASN A 736 -4.79 -23.74 8.73
C ASN A 736 -4.52 -25.25 8.64
N THR A 737 -4.79 -25.86 7.48
CA THR A 737 -4.50 -27.28 7.21
C THR A 737 -3.00 -27.55 7.33
N MET A 738 -2.15 -26.68 6.76
CA MET A 738 -0.69 -26.78 6.87
C MET A 738 -0.23 -26.58 8.32
N THR A 739 -0.70 -25.54 9.01
CA THR A 739 -0.31 -25.25 10.39
C THR A 739 -0.71 -26.39 11.34
N GLU A 740 -1.93 -26.92 11.24
CA GLU A 740 -2.38 -28.06 12.04
C GLU A 740 -1.54 -29.32 11.75
N ALA A 741 -1.32 -29.64 10.48
CA ALA A 741 -0.60 -30.85 10.09
C ALA A 741 0.89 -30.78 10.48
N VAL A 742 1.54 -29.62 10.33
CA VAL A 742 2.93 -29.43 10.78
C VAL A 742 3.03 -29.36 12.31
N ALA A 743 2.06 -28.76 13.01
CA ALA A 743 2.02 -28.77 14.48
C ALA A 743 1.90 -30.21 15.02
N SER A 744 1.03 -31.03 14.42
CA SER A 744 0.91 -32.45 14.77
C SER A 744 2.20 -33.22 14.50
N LEU A 745 2.91 -32.94 13.40
CA LEU A 745 4.18 -33.58 13.06
C LEU A 745 5.30 -33.17 14.04
N VAL A 746 5.42 -31.87 14.35
CA VAL A 746 6.37 -31.33 15.35
C VAL A 746 6.14 -31.98 16.72
N GLN A 747 4.88 -32.09 17.15
CA GLN A 747 4.54 -32.74 18.42
C GLN A 747 4.89 -34.24 18.41
N HIS A 748 4.54 -34.98 17.35
CA HIS A 748 4.82 -36.42 17.23
C HIS A 748 6.33 -36.71 17.20
N LYS A 749 7.13 -35.82 16.60
CA LYS A 749 8.60 -35.94 16.52
C LYS A 749 9.33 -35.38 17.75
N GLY A 750 8.61 -34.86 18.75
CA GLY A 750 9.20 -34.32 19.98
C GLY A 750 10.00 -33.02 19.78
N LEU A 751 9.70 -32.27 18.71
CA LEU A 751 10.37 -31.01 18.38
C LEU A 751 9.72 -29.81 19.09
N SER A 752 10.46 -28.70 19.20
CA SER A 752 9.97 -27.49 19.88
C SER A 752 8.80 -26.84 19.14
N ALA A 753 7.73 -26.52 19.87
CA ALA A 753 6.60 -25.76 19.33
C ALA A 753 6.99 -24.36 18.80
N THR A 754 8.09 -23.78 19.28
CA THR A 754 8.63 -22.50 18.78
C THR A 754 9.04 -22.55 17.31
N LEU A 755 9.28 -23.74 16.75
CA LEU A 755 9.55 -23.90 15.31
C LEU A 755 8.38 -23.40 14.46
N LEU A 756 7.14 -23.51 14.95
CA LEU A 756 5.93 -23.10 14.21
C LEU A 756 5.91 -21.59 13.88
N GLU A 757 6.68 -20.76 14.60
CA GLU A 757 6.88 -19.33 14.29
C GLU A 757 7.60 -19.11 12.94
N GLN A 758 8.30 -20.13 12.42
CA GLN A 758 8.98 -20.10 11.12
C GLN A 758 8.11 -20.55 9.94
N LEU A 759 6.83 -20.86 10.18
CA LEU A 759 5.91 -21.26 9.12
C LEU A 759 5.63 -20.08 8.16
N PRO A 760 5.60 -20.32 6.83
CA PRO A 760 5.30 -19.27 5.87
C PRO A 760 3.82 -18.89 5.90
N SER A 761 3.53 -17.61 6.15
CA SER A 761 2.18 -17.05 5.99
C SER A 761 1.82 -16.71 4.54
N ARG A 762 2.79 -16.78 3.62
CA ARG A 762 2.66 -16.55 2.17
C ARG A 762 3.65 -17.42 1.39
N TRP A 763 3.27 -17.78 0.17
CA TRP A 763 4.07 -18.52 -0.81
C TRP A 763 3.68 -18.07 -2.22
N GLU A 764 4.56 -18.28 -3.19
CA GLU A 764 4.29 -17.99 -4.59
C GLU A 764 3.79 -19.27 -5.31
N ARG A 765 3.19 -19.11 -6.49
CA ARG A 765 2.91 -20.21 -7.42
C ARG A 765 3.51 -19.89 -8.79
N LEU A 766 4.26 -20.84 -9.33
CA LEU A 766 4.91 -20.75 -10.62
C LEU A 766 4.47 -21.95 -11.46
N GLY A 767 3.44 -21.72 -12.29
CA GLY A 767 2.65 -22.82 -12.85
C GLY A 767 2.00 -23.63 -11.73
N ASP A 768 2.26 -24.93 -11.72
CA ASP A 768 1.82 -25.90 -10.72
C ASP A 768 2.82 -26.11 -9.56
N ILE A 769 4.00 -25.48 -9.58
CA ILE A 769 4.93 -25.50 -8.42
C ILE A 769 4.52 -24.42 -7.41
N VAL A 770 4.39 -24.80 -6.14
CA VAL A 770 4.34 -23.85 -5.02
C VAL A 770 5.76 -23.53 -4.55
N VAL A 771 6.11 -22.24 -4.46
CA VAL A 771 7.43 -21.77 -4.04
C VAL A 771 7.35 -21.13 -2.65
N LEU A 772 8.03 -21.76 -1.70
CA LEU A 772 8.17 -21.29 -0.32
C LEU A 772 9.26 -20.21 -0.21
N PRO A 773 9.08 -19.18 0.64
CA PRO A 773 10.10 -18.15 0.86
C PRO A 773 11.41 -18.71 1.43
N VAL A 774 12.55 -18.13 1.03
CA VAL A 774 13.89 -18.44 1.59
C VAL A 774 14.02 -18.15 3.09
N THR A 775 13.03 -17.49 3.68
CA THR A 775 12.96 -17.18 5.11
C THR A 775 12.27 -18.26 5.95
N ALA A 776 11.53 -19.17 5.34
CA ALA A 776 10.80 -20.24 6.02
C ALA A 776 11.70 -21.46 6.28
N PHE A 777 11.37 -22.24 7.31
CA PHE A 777 12.05 -23.51 7.66
C PHE A 777 13.59 -23.37 7.72
N LYS A 778 14.06 -22.45 8.57
CA LYS A 778 15.49 -22.09 8.68
C LYS A 778 16.25 -22.84 9.77
N ASP A 779 15.53 -23.35 10.77
CA ASP A 779 16.14 -24.16 11.82
C ASP A 779 16.60 -25.52 11.27
N PRO A 780 17.84 -25.97 11.52
CA PRO A 780 18.30 -27.30 11.12
C PRO A 780 17.45 -28.47 11.67
N ALA A 781 16.65 -28.23 12.72
CA ALA A 781 15.67 -29.21 13.19
C ALA A 781 14.66 -29.62 12.11
N TRP A 782 14.35 -28.75 11.15
CA TRP A 782 13.44 -29.07 10.04
C TRP A 782 14.02 -30.10 9.07
N ASP A 783 15.33 -30.06 8.81
CA ASP A 783 16.00 -31.00 7.92
C ASP A 783 15.90 -32.44 8.47
N SER A 784 15.85 -32.61 9.80
CA SER A 784 15.69 -33.92 10.45
C SER A 784 14.33 -34.60 10.23
N ILE A 785 13.33 -33.85 9.73
CA ILE A 785 11.98 -34.37 9.43
C ILE A 785 11.53 -34.07 7.99
N GLY A 786 12.44 -33.61 7.12
CA GLY A 786 12.13 -33.13 5.77
C GLY A 786 11.31 -34.11 4.93
N ASP A 787 11.70 -35.38 4.91
CA ASP A 787 11.06 -36.44 4.11
C ASP A 787 9.57 -36.65 4.44
N GLU A 788 9.16 -36.40 5.69
CA GLU A 788 7.75 -36.46 6.13
C GLU A 788 7.08 -35.08 6.05
N LEU A 789 7.82 -34.00 6.29
CA LEU A 789 7.35 -32.62 6.32
C LEU A 789 6.91 -32.12 4.95
N TRP A 790 7.73 -32.30 3.92
CA TRP A 790 7.48 -31.70 2.60
C TRP A 790 6.24 -32.28 1.91
N PRO A 791 5.98 -33.61 1.91
CA PRO A 791 4.73 -34.16 1.40
C PRO A 791 3.49 -33.69 2.16
N VAL A 792 3.59 -33.50 3.48
CA VAL A 792 2.51 -32.96 4.31
C VAL A 792 2.18 -31.51 3.92
N ILE A 793 3.20 -30.67 3.70
CA ILE A 793 3.01 -29.30 3.22
C ILE A 793 2.42 -29.28 1.80
N ALA A 794 2.97 -30.07 0.87
CA ALA A 794 2.48 -30.15 -0.51
C ALA A 794 0.98 -30.53 -0.56
N LYS A 795 0.60 -31.57 0.20
CA LYS A 795 -0.81 -32.00 0.37
C LYS A 795 -1.68 -30.89 0.98
N SER A 796 -1.20 -30.20 2.01
CA SER A 796 -1.92 -29.11 2.69
C SER A 796 -2.14 -27.88 1.80
N LEU A 797 -1.18 -27.58 0.92
CA LEU A 797 -1.23 -26.46 -0.03
C LEU A 797 -1.87 -26.85 -1.38
N ASN A 798 -2.44 -28.07 -1.46
CA ASN A 798 -3.06 -28.67 -2.63
C ASN A 798 -2.17 -28.54 -3.88
N THR A 799 -0.96 -29.08 -3.79
CA THR A 799 0.03 -29.18 -4.89
C THR A 799 0.70 -30.55 -4.91
N SER A 800 1.09 -31.01 -6.09
CA SER A 800 1.98 -32.16 -6.28
C SER A 800 3.47 -31.77 -6.26
N ARG A 801 3.80 -30.49 -6.47
CA ARG A 801 5.17 -29.99 -6.54
C ARG A 801 5.40 -28.78 -5.63
N LEU A 802 6.48 -28.84 -4.86
CA LEU A 802 6.86 -27.88 -3.83
C LEU A 802 8.35 -27.54 -3.97
N ALA A 803 8.68 -26.26 -3.88
CA ALA A 803 10.04 -25.76 -3.98
C ALA A 803 10.32 -24.69 -2.91
N ARG A 804 11.61 -24.43 -2.64
CA ARG A 804 12.08 -23.34 -1.78
C ARG A 804 12.91 -22.35 -2.61
N GLN A 805 12.64 -21.06 -2.41
CA GLN A 805 13.35 -19.99 -3.10
C GLN A 805 14.83 -19.98 -2.72
N GLY A 806 15.72 -20.07 -3.71
CA GLY A 806 17.16 -19.89 -3.55
C GLY A 806 17.62 -18.47 -3.86
N ARG A 807 18.89 -18.15 -3.54
CA ARG A 807 19.54 -16.90 -3.97
C ARG A 807 20.04 -17.03 -5.40
N VAL A 808 19.60 -16.16 -6.31
CA VAL A 808 20.12 -16.07 -7.68
C VAL A 808 21.64 -16.14 -7.67
N ALA A 809 22.21 -17.04 -8.48
CA ALA A 809 23.64 -17.26 -8.50
C ALA A 809 24.37 -15.99 -8.98
N PRO A 810 25.56 -15.65 -8.44
CA PRO A 810 26.38 -14.52 -8.89
C PRO A 810 27.08 -14.80 -10.23
N THR A 811 26.54 -15.71 -11.05
CA THR A 811 26.96 -15.97 -12.43
C THR A 811 26.47 -14.84 -13.33
N GLY A 812 27.20 -14.55 -14.42
CA GLY A 812 26.78 -13.54 -15.40
C GLY A 812 25.41 -13.84 -16.04
N THR A 813 25.03 -15.12 -16.04
CA THR A 813 23.78 -15.72 -16.52
C THR A 813 22.58 -15.58 -15.58
N ARG A 814 22.79 -15.14 -14.32
CA ARG A 814 21.74 -14.99 -13.28
C ARG A 814 20.92 -16.25 -13.05
N ASP A 815 21.61 -17.37 -12.87
CA ASP A 815 20.95 -18.67 -12.77
C ASP A 815 20.07 -18.76 -11.52
N SER A 816 18.91 -19.42 -11.68
CA SER A 816 18.06 -19.77 -10.55
C SER A 816 18.76 -20.82 -9.68
N THR A 817 18.51 -20.75 -8.38
CA THR A 817 18.91 -21.76 -7.39
C THR A 817 17.70 -22.27 -6.62
N LEU A 818 16.50 -22.18 -7.22
CA LEU A 818 15.27 -22.76 -6.70
C LEU A 818 15.49 -24.26 -6.41
N GLU A 819 15.16 -24.66 -5.19
CA GLU A 819 15.35 -26.02 -4.67
C GLU A 819 14.02 -26.77 -4.72
N ILE A 820 13.96 -27.94 -5.37
CA ILE A 820 12.76 -28.79 -5.34
C ILE A 820 12.75 -29.58 -4.02
N LEU A 821 11.67 -29.42 -3.26
CA LEU A 821 11.43 -30.14 -2.00
C LEU A 821 10.47 -31.34 -2.21
N VAL A 822 9.52 -31.20 -3.14
CA VAL A 822 8.63 -32.29 -3.59
C VAL A 822 8.43 -32.15 -5.09
N GLY A 823 8.55 -33.25 -5.82
CA GLY A 823 8.38 -33.30 -7.27
C GLY A 823 9.58 -33.94 -7.95
N ASP A 824 9.41 -34.18 -9.25
CA ASP A 824 10.34 -34.88 -10.13
C ASP A 824 11.29 -33.93 -10.85
N ASN A 825 10.83 -32.74 -11.23
CA ASN A 825 11.61 -31.75 -11.97
C ASN A 825 11.11 -30.31 -11.73
N GLY A 826 11.92 -29.34 -12.18
CA GLY A 826 11.64 -27.89 -12.09
C GLY A 826 10.98 -27.26 -13.32
N TRP A 827 10.60 -28.05 -14.33
CA TRP A 827 9.99 -27.55 -15.55
C TRP A 827 8.55 -27.09 -15.30
N VAL A 828 8.23 -25.86 -15.66
CA VAL A 828 6.92 -25.22 -15.39
C VAL A 828 6.33 -24.62 -16.65
N ASN A 829 5.00 -24.60 -16.71
CA ASN A 829 4.24 -23.91 -17.74
C ASN A 829 3.54 -22.69 -17.14
N HIS A 830 3.69 -21.54 -17.79
CA HIS A 830 3.06 -20.29 -17.41
C HIS A 830 2.47 -19.60 -18.64
N CYS A 831 1.18 -19.31 -18.64
CA CYS A 831 0.51 -18.58 -19.71
C CYS A 831 0.27 -17.12 -19.30
N GLU A 832 0.72 -16.18 -20.13
CA GLU A 832 0.58 -14.74 -19.93
C GLU A 832 0.12 -14.11 -21.24
N ASN A 833 -0.99 -13.37 -21.23
CA ASN A 833 -1.54 -12.72 -22.44
C ASN A 833 -1.77 -13.66 -23.64
N GLY A 834 -2.05 -14.94 -23.38
CA GLY A 834 -2.22 -15.97 -24.41
C GLY A 834 -0.90 -16.44 -25.06
N ILE A 835 0.25 -16.13 -24.45
CA ILE A 835 1.57 -16.65 -24.82
C ILE A 835 1.98 -17.67 -23.74
N LEU A 836 2.44 -18.83 -24.16
CA LEU A 836 2.97 -19.87 -23.28
C LEU A 836 4.48 -19.68 -23.05
N TYR A 837 4.87 -19.51 -21.79
CA TYR A 837 6.25 -19.52 -21.33
C TYR A 837 6.49 -20.81 -20.53
N SER A 838 7.36 -21.65 -21.05
CA SER A 838 7.77 -22.93 -20.50
C SER A 838 9.27 -22.90 -20.25
N PHE A 839 9.72 -23.31 -19.07
CA PHE A 839 11.13 -23.23 -18.68
C PHE A 839 11.41 -24.06 -17.42
N ASN A 840 12.69 -24.36 -17.18
CA ASN A 840 13.12 -24.98 -15.93
C ASN A 840 13.37 -23.93 -14.84
N ALA A 841 12.47 -23.82 -13.87
CA ALA A 841 12.54 -22.85 -12.78
C ALA A 841 13.72 -23.04 -11.81
N THR A 842 14.39 -24.21 -11.83
CA THR A 842 15.63 -24.45 -11.07
C THR A 842 16.90 -24.02 -11.82
N LYS A 843 16.76 -23.51 -13.05
CA LYS A 843 17.86 -23.04 -13.90
C LYS A 843 17.66 -21.61 -14.38
N CYS A 844 16.47 -21.29 -14.89
CA CYS A 844 16.14 -19.97 -15.41
C CYS A 844 15.39 -19.15 -14.35
N MET A 845 15.76 -17.87 -14.20
CA MET A 845 14.95 -16.89 -13.48
C MET A 845 13.67 -16.59 -14.26
N PHE A 846 12.53 -16.42 -13.56
CA PHE A 846 11.31 -15.84 -14.12
C PHE A 846 10.93 -14.53 -13.40
N SER A 847 10.59 -13.47 -14.16
CA SER A 847 10.15 -12.20 -13.59
C SER A 847 8.74 -11.81 -14.05
N TRP A 848 7.80 -11.86 -13.10
CA TRP A 848 6.43 -11.36 -13.25
C TRP A 848 6.35 -9.84 -13.49
N GLY A 849 7.34 -9.08 -13.01
CA GLY A 849 7.26 -7.62 -12.91
C GLY A 849 7.44 -6.84 -14.21
N ASN A 850 7.42 -7.47 -15.38
CA ASN A 850 7.53 -6.80 -16.69
C ASN A 850 6.23 -6.90 -17.51
N LEU A 851 5.11 -7.33 -16.91
CA LEU A 851 3.83 -7.56 -17.60
C LEU A 851 3.36 -6.36 -18.44
N SER A 852 3.44 -5.14 -17.91
CA SER A 852 3.09 -3.90 -18.60
C SER A 852 3.94 -3.68 -19.86
N GLU A 853 5.24 -3.89 -19.76
CA GLU A 853 6.18 -3.67 -20.88
C GLU A 853 6.07 -4.75 -21.95
N LYS A 854 5.89 -6.03 -21.58
CA LYS A 854 5.58 -7.09 -22.54
C LYS A 854 4.27 -6.81 -23.27
N LEU A 855 3.25 -6.29 -22.57
CA LEU A 855 1.99 -5.85 -23.17
C LEU A 855 2.18 -4.65 -24.11
N ARG A 856 3.09 -3.72 -23.80
CA ARG A 856 3.45 -2.61 -24.68
C ARG A 856 4.10 -3.10 -25.96
N MET A 857 5.12 -3.96 -25.86
CA MET A 857 5.78 -4.59 -27.02
C MET A 857 4.79 -5.42 -27.86
N ALA A 858 3.88 -6.16 -27.21
CA ALA A 858 2.84 -6.96 -27.87
C ALA A 858 1.78 -6.14 -28.64
N ARG A 859 1.68 -4.81 -28.40
CA ARG A 859 0.71 -3.91 -29.06
C ARG A 859 1.29 -3.13 -30.24
N LEU A 860 2.59 -3.25 -30.50
CA LEU A 860 3.21 -2.68 -31.68
C LEU A 860 2.73 -3.42 -32.94
N ASP A 861 2.73 -2.75 -34.09
CA ASP A 861 2.66 -3.43 -35.38
C ASP A 861 4.07 -3.57 -35.93
N CYS A 862 4.55 -4.81 -35.96
CA CYS A 862 5.88 -5.18 -36.44
C CYS A 862 5.80 -6.07 -37.69
N THR A 863 4.65 -6.11 -38.39
CA THR A 863 4.36 -7.11 -39.45
C THR A 863 5.45 -7.20 -40.53
N ASP A 864 6.11 -6.10 -40.88
CA ASP A 864 7.22 -6.06 -41.84
C ASP A 864 8.62 -5.90 -41.20
N GLU A 865 8.70 -5.77 -39.88
CA GLU A 865 9.95 -5.49 -39.15
C GLU A 865 10.77 -6.75 -38.83
N VAL A 866 12.08 -6.65 -39.05
CA VAL A 866 13.10 -7.57 -38.52
C VAL A 866 13.61 -7.03 -37.19
N ILE A 867 13.54 -7.84 -36.14
CA ILE A 867 13.89 -7.43 -34.77
C ILE A 867 15.10 -8.23 -34.29
N VAL A 868 15.98 -7.59 -33.50
CA VAL A 868 17.05 -8.27 -32.76
C VAL A 868 16.82 -8.08 -31.26
N ASP A 869 16.64 -9.15 -30.50
CA ASP A 869 16.64 -9.13 -29.04
C ASP A 869 18.02 -9.58 -28.54
N LEU A 870 18.76 -8.66 -27.91
CA LEU A 870 20.14 -8.93 -27.45
C LEU A 870 20.21 -9.73 -26.14
N PHE A 871 19.08 -9.92 -25.45
CA PHE A 871 18.98 -10.57 -24.15
C PHE A 871 17.67 -11.37 -24.03
N ALA A 872 17.47 -12.30 -24.96
CA ALA A 872 16.16 -12.94 -25.18
C ALA A 872 15.62 -13.73 -23.98
N GLY A 873 16.51 -14.29 -23.15
CA GLY A 873 16.15 -15.19 -22.06
C GLY A 873 15.33 -16.39 -22.58
N ILE A 874 14.24 -16.70 -21.90
CA ILE A 874 13.28 -17.73 -22.31
C ILE A 874 12.30 -17.27 -23.42
N GLY A 875 12.54 -16.08 -23.99
CA GLY A 875 11.68 -15.42 -24.98
C GLY A 875 10.83 -14.27 -24.46
N TYR A 876 11.34 -13.50 -23.48
CA TYR A 876 10.55 -12.49 -22.75
C TYR A 876 9.91 -11.42 -23.63
N PHE A 877 10.65 -10.90 -24.62
CA PHE A 877 10.14 -9.94 -25.60
C PHE A 877 10.04 -10.55 -27.00
N VAL A 878 10.91 -11.51 -27.35
CA VAL A 878 10.81 -12.35 -28.56
C VAL A 878 9.40 -12.89 -28.80
N LEU A 879 8.76 -13.51 -27.80
CA LEU A 879 7.43 -14.10 -27.98
C LEU A 879 6.32 -13.05 -28.13
N PRO A 880 6.25 -11.96 -27.31
CA PRO A 880 5.39 -10.80 -27.59
C PRO A 880 5.52 -10.25 -29.02
N PHE A 881 6.75 -10.07 -29.51
CA PHE A 881 7.01 -9.58 -30.86
C PHE A 881 6.46 -10.55 -31.92
N LEU A 882 6.72 -11.85 -31.79
CA LEU A 882 6.31 -12.85 -32.79
C LEU A 882 4.81 -13.18 -32.78
N VAL A 883 4.22 -13.35 -31.60
CA VAL A 883 2.85 -13.86 -31.42
C VAL A 883 1.81 -12.74 -31.51
N ARG A 884 2.12 -11.54 -31.01
CA ARG A 884 1.16 -10.43 -30.90
C ARG A 884 1.48 -9.28 -31.82
N ALA A 885 2.72 -8.79 -31.83
CA ALA A 885 3.14 -7.72 -32.75
C ALA A 885 3.39 -8.20 -34.19
N LYS A 886 3.33 -9.53 -34.43
CA LYS A 886 3.48 -10.19 -35.74
C LYS A 886 4.82 -9.94 -36.44
N ALA A 887 5.89 -9.69 -35.69
CA ALA A 887 7.24 -9.48 -36.22
C ALA A 887 7.61 -10.46 -37.35
N LYS A 888 8.12 -9.93 -38.47
CA LYS A 888 8.48 -10.71 -39.66
C LYS A 888 9.52 -11.78 -39.37
N LEU A 889 10.55 -11.38 -38.62
CA LEU A 889 11.66 -12.24 -38.18
C LEU A 889 12.25 -11.66 -36.88
N VAL A 890 12.52 -12.51 -35.90
CA VAL A 890 13.26 -12.12 -34.69
C VAL A 890 14.56 -12.91 -34.57
N TYR A 891 15.69 -12.21 -34.50
CA TYR A 891 16.95 -12.79 -34.03
C TYR A 891 17.01 -12.69 -32.51
N ALA A 892 17.18 -13.81 -31.83
CA ALA A 892 17.15 -13.90 -30.37
C ALA A 892 18.53 -14.34 -29.85
N CYS A 893 19.30 -13.39 -29.32
CA CYS A 893 20.61 -13.65 -28.72
C CYS A 893 20.43 -14.08 -27.26
N GLU A 894 20.98 -15.23 -26.89
CA GLU A 894 20.98 -15.72 -25.52
C GLU A 894 22.20 -16.63 -25.26
N TRP A 895 22.84 -16.46 -24.11
CA TRP A 895 24.08 -17.17 -23.75
C TRP A 895 23.91 -18.23 -22.65
N ASN A 896 22.79 -18.21 -21.92
CA ASN A 896 22.46 -19.21 -20.92
C ASN A 896 21.86 -20.44 -21.62
N PRO A 897 22.53 -21.61 -21.63
CA PRO A 897 22.07 -22.78 -22.38
C PRO A 897 20.69 -23.28 -21.93
N HIS A 898 20.33 -23.10 -20.66
CA HIS A 898 18.99 -23.46 -20.15
C HIS A 898 17.91 -22.48 -20.61
N ALA A 899 18.25 -21.20 -20.77
CA ALA A 899 17.33 -20.21 -21.33
C ALA A 899 17.14 -20.42 -22.84
N VAL A 900 18.20 -20.78 -23.57
CA VAL A 900 18.15 -21.21 -24.97
C VAL A 900 17.24 -22.44 -25.15
N GLU A 901 17.38 -23.46 -24.31
CA GLU A 901 16.55 -24.67 -24.32
C GLU A 901 15.06 -24.31 -24.14
N ALA A 902 14.74 -23.51 -23.12
CA ALA A 902 13.40 -23.00 -22.86
C ALA A 902 12.86 -22.13 -24.02
N LEU A 903 13.67 -21.22 -24.57
CA LEU A 903 13.29 -20.38 -25.71
C LEU A 903 12.94 -21.22 -26.94
N LYS A 904 13.76 -22.20 -27.31
CA LYS A 904 13.50 -23.12 -28.44
C LYS A 904 12.19 -23.88 -28.24
N TYR A 905 11.94 -24.39 -27.04
CA TYR A 905 10.66 -25.03 -26.71
C TYR A 905 9.49 -24.04 -26.85
N ASN A 906 9.61 -22.82 -26.32
CA ASN A 906 8.54 -21.82 -26.35
C ASN A 906 8.21 -21.36 -27.78
N LEU A 907 9.21 -21.21 -28.64
CA LEU A 907 9.00 -20.88 -30.06
C LEU A 907 8.17 -21.95 -30.78
N GLN A 908 8.42 -23.23 -30.49
CA GLN A 908 7.62 -24.35 -31.02
C GLN A 908 6.21 -24.36 -30.40
N ALA A 909 6.11 -24.26 -29.08
CA ALA A 909 4.85 -24.36 -28.34
C ALA A 909 3.87 -23.20 -28.67
N ASN A 910 4.38 -22.03 -29.08
CA ASN A 910 3.57 -20.92 -29.56
C ASN A 910 3.42 -20.88 -31.10
N SER A 911 3.92 -21.89 -31.83
CA SER A 911 3.86 -21.97 -33.31
C SER A 911 4.48 -20.77 -34.05
N VAL A 912 5.67 -20.34 -33.63
CA VAL A 912 6.41 -19.19 -34.22
C VAL A 912 7.90 -19.46 -34.47
N SER A 913 8.33 -20.72 -34.39
CA SER A 913 9.74 -21.13 -34.56
C SER A 913 10.29 -20.90 -35.98
N ASP A 914 9.42 -20.83 -36.98
CA ASP A 914 9.76 -20.51 -38.38
C ASP A 914 10.20 -19.04 -38.57
N ARG A 915 9.75 -18.14 -37.68
CA ARG A 915 10.06 -16.70 -37.69
C ARG A 915 11.09 -16.29 -36.64
N CYS A 916 11.83 -17.22 -36.05
CA CYS A 916 12.87 -16.90 -35.07
C CYS A 916 14.19 -17.62 -35.32
N ILE A 917 15.30 -16.87 -35.25
CA ILE A 917 16.65 -17.40 -35.31
C ILE A 917 17.29 -17.20 -33.94
N VAL A 918 17.54 -18.31 -33.23
CA VAL A 918 18.20 -18.29 -31.92
C VAL A 918 19.72 -18.29 -32.12
N LEU A 919 20.41 -17.32 -31.52
CA LEU A 919 21.84 -17.10 -31.62
C LEU A 919 22.51 -17.33 -30.27
N GLU A 920 23.11 -18.51 -30.12
CA GLU A 920 23.64 -19.00 -28.85
C GLU A 920 25.02 -18.40 -28.55
N GLY A 921 25.12 -17.67 -27.44
CA GLY A 921 26.38 -17.09 -26.94
C GLY A 921 26.31 -15.58 -26.71
N ASP A 922 27.46 -14.99 -26.39
CA ASP A 922 27.59 -13.56 -26.10
C ASP A 922 27.15 -12.69 -27.29
N ASN A 923 26.12 -11.86 -27.10
CA ASN A 923 25.53 -11.04 -28.17
C ASN A 923 26.57 -10.14 -28.87
N ARG A 924 27.64 -9.74 -28.18
CA ARG A 924 28.71 -8.88 -28.73
C ARG A 924 29.54 -9.57 -29.81
N ILE A 925 29.43 -10.91 -29.87
CA ILE A 925 30.07 -11.78 -30.86
C ILE A 925 29.02 -12.34 -31.83
N THR A 926 27.85 -12.75 -31.33
CA THR A 926 26.86 -13.54 -32.09
C THR A 926 25.80 -12.72 -32.80
N ALA A 927 25.51 -11.48 -32.37
CA ALA A 927 24.43 -10.68 -32.95
C ALA A 927 24.69 -10.32 -34.43
N PRO A 928 23.65 -10.33 -35.27
CA PRO A 928 23.76 -9.97 -36.68
C PRO A 928 24.01 -8.47 -36.83
N LYS A 929 24.56 -8.05 -37.97
CA LYS A 929 24.85 -6.64 -38.28
C LYS A 929 24.06 -6.17 -39.49
N GLY A 930 23.55 -4.95 -39.47
CA GLY A 930 22.88 -4.34 -40.62
C GLY A 930 21.52 -4.94 -41.00
N VAL A 931 20.82 -5.64 -40.09
CA VAL A 931 19.59 -6.38 -40.42
C VAL A 931 18.31 -5.80 -39.81
N ALA A 932 18.43 -5.14 -38.66
CA ALA A 932 17.29 -4.85 -37.78
C ALA A 932 16.62 -3.51 -38.10
N ASP A 933 15.29 -3.53 -38.15
CA ASP A 933 14.45 -2.33 -38.03
C ASP A 933 14.36 -1.88 -36.56
N ARG A 934 14.46 -2.84 -35.63
CA ARG A 934 14.27 -2.65 -34.20
C ARG A 934 15.21 -3.54 -33.38
N VAL A 935 15.80 -3.00 -32.31
CA VAL A 935 16.62 -3.77 -31.36
C VAL A 935 16.06 -3.63 -29.95
N CYS A 936 15.88 -4.76 -29.25
CA CYS A 936 15.49 -4.82 -27.85
C CYS A 936 16.72 -5.07 -26.97
N LEU A 937 16.91 -4.23 -25.95
CA LEU A 937 17.99 -4.34 -24.97
C LEU A 937 17.40 -4.58 -23.57
N GLY A 938 16.75 -5.73 -23.39
CA GLY A 938 16.00 -6.10 -22.17
C GLY A 938 16.79 -6.29 -20.86
N LEU A 939 18.05 -5.82 -20.76
CA LEU A 939 18.92 -6.05 -19.60
C LEU A 939 18.89 -4.88 -18.60
N ILE A 940 18.61 -5.20 -17.34
CA ILE A 940 18.76 -4.33 -16.16
C ILE A 940 19.90 -4.84 -15.27
N PRO A 941 20.66 -4.00 -14.53
CA PRO A 941 20.45 -2.57 -14.32
C PRO A 941 20.86 -1.67 -15.49
N THR A 942 21.70 -2.14 -16.41
CA THR A 942 22.05 -1.42 -17.64
C THR A 942 22.43 -2.40 -18.74
N SER A 943 22.30 -1.95 -19.99
CA SER A 943 22.68 -2.64 -21.23
C SER A 943 23.86 -1.97 -21.96
N GLU A 944 24.50 -0.96 -21.34
CA GLU A 944 25.60 -0.14 -21.92
C GLU A 944 26.67 -0.93 -22.66
N SER A 945 27.09 -2.07 -22.09
CA SER A 945 28.11 -2.96 -22.65
C SER A 945 27.76 -3.56 -24.02
N SER A 946 26.51 -3.44 -24.45
CA SER A 946 25.98 -3.94 -25.73
C SER A 946 25.39 -2.83 -26.62
N TRP A 947 25.53 -1.55 -26.27
CA TRP A 947 25.04 -0.44 -27.10
C TRP A 947 25.72 -0.37 -28.48
N VAL A 948 27.02 -0.65 -28.54
CA VAL A 948 27.77 -0.79 -29.81
C VAL A 948 27.22 -1.95 -30.65
N THR A 949 26.88 -3.07 -30.01
CA THR A 949 26.23 -4.21 -30.68
C THR A 949 24.87 -3.82 -31.26
N ALA A 950 24.07 -3.07 -30.49
CA ALA A 950 22.74 -2.64 -30.92
C ALA A 950 22.78 -1.66 -32.11
N VAL A 951 23.69 -0.69 -32.09
CA VAL A 951 23.93 0.22 -33.23
C VAL A 951 24.36 -0.57 -34.46
N ARG A 952 25.30 -1.52 -34.33
CA ARG A 952 25.74 -2.40 -35.43
C ARG A 952 24.62 -3.30 -35.97
N ALA A 953 23.65 -3.68 -35.15
CA ALA A 953 22.55 -4.57 -35.53
C ALA A 953 21.48 -3.86 -36.39
N LEU A 954 21.26 -2.57 -36.17
CA LEU A 954 20.38 -1.73 -36.99
C LEU A 954 20.82 -1.66 -38.46
N ARG A 955 19.87 -1.45 -39.37
CA ARG A 955 20.15 -1.17 -40.78
C ARG A 955 20.83 0.18 -40.98
N THR A 956 21.44 0.37 -42.16
CA THR A 956 22.14 1.60 -42.56
C THR A 956 21.29 2.87 -42.48
N GLU A 957 19.98 2.74 -42.64
CA GLU A 957 18.98 3.81 -42.60
C GLU A 957 18.61 4.22 -41.16
N GLY A 958 19.05 3.45 -40.16
CA GLY A 958 18.64 3.56 -38.76
C GLY A 958 17.52 2.59 -38.38
N GLY A 959 16.75 2.94 -37.34
CA GLY A 959 15.68 2.11 -36.80
C GLY A 959 15.26 2.54 -35.40
N MET A 960 14.85 1.60 -34.56
CA MET A 960 14.42 1.84 -33.17
C MET A 960 15.22 0.99 -32.17
N LEU A 961 15.66 1.56 -31.06
CA LEU A 961 16.25 0.83 -29.93
C LEU A 961 15.34 0.93 -28.71
N HIS A 962 15.10 -0.17 -28.01
CA HIS A 962 14.42 -0.19 -26.71
C HIS A 962 15.46 -0.45 -25.61
N VAL A 963 15.94 0.63 -24.98
CA VAL A 963 17.06 0.59 -24.02
C VAL A 963 16.52 0.51 -22.60
N HIS A 964 16.68 -0.64 -21.93
CA HIS A 964 16.27 -0.81 -20.52
C HIS A 964 17.35 -0.29 -19.56
N GLY A 965 16.94 0.33 -18.46
CA GLY A 965 17.84 0.79 -17.40
C GLY A 965 17.18 0.91 -16.03
N ASN A 966 17.99 0.75 -14.98
CA ASN A 966 17.63 1.04 -13.59
C ASN A 966 18.18 2.42 -13.21
N VAL A 967 17.30 3.39 -13.08
CA VAL A 967 17.64 4.82 -13.01
C VAL A 967 17.14 5.39 -11.69
N LYS A 968 17.92 6.30 -11.09
CA LYS A 968 17.44 7.05 -9.91
C LYS A 968 16.24 7.91 -10.31
N ASP A 969 15.23 8.00 -9.45
CA ASP A 969 14.01 8.80 -9.71
C ASP A 969 14.29 10.27 -10.05
N SER A 970 15.29 10.89 -9.39
CA SER A 970 15.79 12.23 -9.69
C SER A 970 16.70 12.34 -10.93
N GLY A 971 17.10 11.22 -11.53
CA GLY A 971 18.09 11.14 -12.61
C GLY A 971 17.53 10.78 -13.99
N GLU A 972 16.20 10.73 -14.15
CA GLU A 972 15.54 10.27 -15.38
C GLU A 972 15.96 11.09 -16.63
N GLY A 973 15.95 12.43 -16.54
CA GLY A 973 16.39 13.29 -17.65
C GLY A 973 17.87 13.08 -18.00
N LEU A 974 18.75 13.13 -17.00
CA LEU A 974 20.19 12.93 -17.18
C LEU A 974 20.54 11.57 -17.81
N TRP A 975 19.82 10.51 -17.43
CA TRP A 975 20.00 9.19 -18.03
C TRP A 975 19.49 9.14 -19.47
N THR A 976 18.35 9.77 -19.76
CA THR A 976 17.79 9.85 -21.12
C THR A 976 18.72 10.62 -22.06
N ASP A 977 19.26 11.75 -21.61
CA ASP A 977 20.26 12.54 -22.33
C ASP A 977 21.55 11.73 -22.56
N HIS A 978 22.01 10.99 -21.54
CA HIS A 978 23.18 10.12 -21.65
C HIS A 978 22.99 8.98 -22.67
N VAL A 979 21.83 8.32 -22.67
CA VAL A 979 21.46 7.31 -23.67
C VAL A 979 21.47 7.93 -25.08
N SER A 980 20.75 9.03 -25.29
CA SER A 980 20.64 9.66 -26.61
C SER A 980 22.01 10.10 -27.15
N LYS A 981 22.80 10.77 -26.30
CA LYS A 981 24.15 11.23 -26.64
C LYS A 981 25.09 10.07 -26.95
N SER A 982 25.13 9.04 -26.09
CA SER A 982 26.06 7.92 -26.28
C SER A 982 25.70 7.08 -27.51
N ILE A 983 24.41 6.86 -27.80
CA ILE A 983 23.99 6.20 -29.04
C ILE A 983 24.37 7.04 -30.26
N SER A 984 24.27 8.38 -30.20
CA SER A 984 24.75 9.26 -31.27
C SER A 984 26.27 9.20 -31.48
N GLU A 985 27.06 9.21 -30.40
CA GLU A 985 28.52 9.10 -30.46
C GLU A 985 28.96 7.73 -31.01
N ILE A 986 28.31 6.66 -30.56
CA ILE A 986 28.52 5.30 -31.08
C ILE A 986 28.16 5.23 -32.57
N ALA A 987 27.00 5.74 -32.99
CA ALA A 987 26.60 5.78 -34.41
C ALA A 987 27.65 6.47 -35.29
N ILE A 988 28.16 7.63 -34.86
CA ILE A 988 29.22 8.36 -35.57
C ILE A 988 30.51 7.52 -35.66
N SER A 989 30.94 6.89 -34.56
CA SER A 989 32.16 6.06 -34.55
C SER A 989 32.06 4.77 -35.38
N GLU A 990 30.86 4.21 -35.52
CA GLU A 990 30.57 3.09 -36.41
C GLU A 990 30.34 3.53 -37.89
N GLY A 991 30.51 4.82 -38.19
CA GLY A 991 30.45 5.38 -39.54
C GLY A 991 29.05 5.76 -40.03
N HIS A 992 28.05 5.77 -39.15
CA HIS A 992 26.68 6.16 -39.47
C HIS A 992 26.45 7.67 -39.27
N CYS A 993 25.66 8.27 -40.16
CA CYS A 993 25.20 9.65 -40.05
C CYS A 993 23.71 9.65 -39.73
N TRP A 994 23.39 9.51 -38.44
CA TRP A 994 22.03 9.41 -37.94
C TRP A 994 21.66 10.60 -37.05
N GLU A 995 20.45 11.10 -37.20
CA GLU A 995 19.74 11.84 -36.17
C GLU A 995 19.26 10.83 -35.12
N VAL A 996 19.64 11.04 -33.85
CA VAL A 996 19.31 10.16 -32.73
C VAL A 996 18.46 10.93 -31.73
N THR A 997 17.24 10.44 -31.49
CA THR A 997 16.24 11.09 -30.62
C THR A 997 15.56 10.05 -29.75
N VAL A 998 15.27 10.39 -28.49
CA VAL A 998 14.39 9.56 -27.64
C VAL A 998 12.95 9.99 -27.92
N GLU A 999 12.15 9.10 -28.51
CA GLU A 999 10.74 9.38 -28.84
C GLU A 999 9.81 9.15 -27.63
N HIS A 1000 10.17 8.22 -26.73
CA HIS A 1000 9.40 7.90 -25.53
C HIS A 1000 10.29 7.38 -24.39
N VAL A 1001 9.89 7.61 -23.14
CA VAL A 1001 10.49 7.01 -21.94
C VAL A 1001 9.39 6.33 -21.13
N GLU A 1002 9.35 5.00 -21.17
CA GLU A 1002 8.39 4.19 -20.44
C GLU A 1002 8.85 3.94 -19.00
N ARG A 1003 7.95 4.13 -18.03
CA ARG A 1003 8.26 3.99 -16.60
C ARG A 1003 7.74 2.67 -16.05
N VAL A 1004 8.28 1.56 -16.56
CA VAL A 1004 7.80 0.17 -16.37
C VAL A 1004 7.41 -0.16 -14.93
N LYS A 1005 8.31 0.07 -13.96
CA LYS A 1005 8.06 -0.18 -12.52
C LYS A 1005 9.07 0.51 -11.61
N TRP A 1006 8.80 0.46 -10.31
CA TRP A 1006 9.84 0.61 -9.29
C TRP A 1006 10.69 -0.67 -9.21
N TYR A 1007 12.02 -0.51 -9.22
CA TYR A 1007 12.97 -1.62 -9.06
C TYR A 1007 13.46 -1.71 -7.60
N ALA A 1008 13.76 -0.58 -6.98
CA ALA A 1008 14.17 -0.45 -5.58
C ALA A 1008 13.78 0.95 -5.05
N PRO A 1009 13.94 1.27 -3.74
CA PRO A 1009 13.72 2.63 -3.24
C PRO A 1009 14.54 3.65 -4.04
N HIS A 1010 13.88 4.69 -4.55
CA HIS A 1010 14.44 5.71 -5.44
C HIS A 1010 15.04 5.19 -6.76
N ILE A 1011 14.80 3.95 -7.17
CA ILE A 1011 15.27 3.39 -8.44
C ILE A 1011 14.09 2.87 -9.25
N ARG A 1012 13.83 3.47 -10.41
CA ARG A 1012 12.88 2.98 -11.41
C ARG A 1012 13.57 2.10 -12.44
N HIS A 1013 12.84 1.09 -12.94
CA HIS A 1013 13.13 0.48 -14.22
C HIS A 1013 12.45 1.33 -15.31
N LEU A 1014 13.25 1.92 -16.18
CA LEU A 1014 12.85 2.70 -17.35
C LEU A 1014 13.18 1.96 -18.66
N VAL A 1015 12.47 2.32 -19.73
CA VAL A 1015 12.83 1.95 -21.11
C VAL A 1015 12.82 3.22 -21.96
N ALA A 1016 13.96 3.57 -22.57
CA ALA A 1016 14.04 4.64 -23.55
C ALA A 1016 13.85 4.05 -24.96
N ASP A 1017 12.87 4.56 -25.69
CA ASP A 1017 12.63 4.24 -27.09
C ASP A 1017 13.43 5.24 -27.95
N VAL A 1018 14.61 4.83 -28.41
CA VAL A 1018 15.56 5.66 -29.14
C VAL A 1018 15.40 5.44 -30.63
N LYS A 1019 14.93 6.45 -31.35
CA LYS A 1019 14.86 6.45 -32.81
C LYS A 1019 16.18 6.95 -33.39
N CYS A 1020 16.74 6.15 -34.30
CA CYS A 1020 17.84 6.54 -35.17
C CYS A 1020 17.31 6.71 -36.60
N ARG A 1021 17.59 7.84 -37.26
CA ARG A 1021 17.16 8.12 -38.64
C ARG A 1021 18.34 8.63 -39.47
N GLN A 1022 18.56 8.06 -40.65
CA GLN A 1022 19.61 8.54 -41.55
C GLN A 1022 19.35 9.99 -42.02
N ILE A 1023 20.35 10.85 -41.78
CA ILE A 1023 20.38 12.20 -42.32
C ILE A 1023 20.76 12.07 -43.79
N LYS A 1024 19.84 12.42 -44.70
CA LYS A 1024 20.17 12.54 -46.13
C LYS A 1024 21.14 13.72 -46.30
N LYS A 1025 22.29 13.43 -46.91
CA LYS A 1025 23.23 14.45 -47.41
C LYS A 1025 22.67 15.14 -48.66
#